data_AF-A0A417WXE7-F1
#
_entry.id   AF-A0A417WXE7-F1
#
_cell.length_a   1.000
_cell.length_b   1.000
_cell.length_c   1.000
_cell.angle_alpha   90.00
_cell.angle_beta   90.00
_cell.angle_gamma   90.00
#
_symmetry.space_group_name_H-M   'P 1'
#
loop_
_entity.id
_entity.type
_entity.pdbx_description
1 polymer ?
#
loop_
_entity_poly.entity_id
_entity_poly.type
_entity_poly.pdbx_seq_one_letter_code
_entity_poly.pdbx_strand_id
1 'polypeptide(L)'
;MRNEEYPVNREWKQKAFSMPKLPGGDDGLEKTLYTILQMVKEGQSPNTVPEIKGSDSTATLGRMCEWIRPIGLVNKEKQRWSLTELGETVLKKRDSFFSTAVLCSSIVFMGEILFSLNLPKTSQQLLKIAESYHLSWKTYSEIHNRIKWFRDVEMVYFEEYKLEYHLTEKGEEFLRQIDIVLPSDLEEEQDETIQEDALPMEEWARMLEAVPLEQKRMAIGYMPGKMMDACTTISTYLQLMNQAVSIEHIREYSQTNYQIAVSSSNMFLSFLEKIGFIDRVSRTMYMTSELGRKWMEKQSPVDLIACLNARYLFVYELLAELRKEPKNAKTLSIIAKVSYGFERESIDEIRKRLILLSSAKLVYYVDNDKYGVTARGEKLLDEFSVTVVNAVQKDEERKTESGAELQKDLCESVITELRLSSRDSANPDRFEKAIKSAFVYLGFQAAWLGGSGKTDVLIQARTAPKLSYVVAVDAKSTQSGNVTEEMIDFDTLKEHRKLHHADYSAIVGCSFRGERLFNRCREHKVALLDVDIMEQMIRNQAEIPLTGENYKKIFEQTGIVDLSVLDEARNQTERYGQLVDAIMGCLVSESQDEVTEGVLTSREIYRTVRDDERFSITPGLDEIEDILRFLESPLIGCVGKNKDGYYAVGSLNEVANKFQFYARNCKKINQSEEKTR
;
A
#
# COMPACT_ATOMS: atom_id res chain seq x y z
N MET A 1 -8.90 -25.58 36.95
CA MET A 1 -10.34 -25.18 36.88
C MET A 1 -10.31 -23.70 36.58
N ARG A 2 -10.98 -23.26 35.51
CA ARG A 2 -11.00 -21.85 35.14
C ARG A 2 -11.77 -21.05 36.20
N ASN A 3 -11.24 -19.89 36.58
CA ASN A 3 -11.94 -18.97 37.46
C ASN A 3 -13.04 -18.25 36.65
N GLU A 4 -14.31 -18.45 37.03
CA GLU A 4 -15.47 -17.85 36.33
C GLU A 4 -15.48 -16.32 36.39
N GLU A 5 -14.76 -15.71 37.35
CA GLU A 5 -14.62 -14.27 37.42
C GLU A 5 -13.66 -13.69 36.36
N TYR A 6 -12.82 -14.52 35.71
CA TYR A 6 -11.86 -14.05 34.72
C TYR A 6 -12.48 -13.84 33.33
N PRO A 7 -11.97 -12.85 32.56
CA PRO A 7 -12.46 -12.59 31.21
C PRO A 7 -12.30 -13.83 30.33
N VAL A 8 -13.27 -14.01 29.43
CA VAL A 8 -13.22 -15.09 28.44
C VAL A 8 -12.00 -14.92 27.55
N ASN A 9 -11.22 -15.99 27.43
CA ASN A 9 -10.07 -16.04 26.54
C ASN A 9 -10.55 -15.78 25.11
N ARG A 10 -10.04 -14.72 24.48
CA ARG A 10 -10.39 -14.44 23.08
C ARG A 10 -9.80 -15.53 22.20
N GLU A 11 -10.48 -15.82 21.09
CA GLU A 11 -9.89 -16.66 20.04
C GLU A 11 -8.49 -16.15 19.67
N TRP A 12 -7.54 -17.05 19.44
CA TRP A 12 -6.13 -16.71 19.20
C TRP A 12 -5.98 -15.61 18.15
N LYS A 13 -6.74 -15.69 17.06
CA LYS A 13 -6.76 -14.75 15.92
C LYS A 13 -7.31 -13.35 16.29
N GLN A 14 -8.08 -13.23 17.37
CA GLN A 14 -8.67 -11.97 17.85
C GLN A 14 -7.82 -11.30 18.94
N LYS A 15 -6.76 -11.95 19.42
CA LYS A 15 -5.86 -11.40 20.42
C LYS A 15 -4.94 -10.34 19.80
N ALA A 16 -4.58 -9.35 20.61
CA ALA A 16 -3.58 -8.35 20.26
C ALA A 16 -2.19 -8.99 20.16
N PHE A 17 -1.43 -8.61 19.14
CA PHE A 17 -0.10 -9.16 18.90
C PHE A 17 0.96 -8.57 19.83
N SER A 18 0.88 -7.27 20.12
CA SER A 18 1.88 -6.53 20.88
C SER A 18 1.40 -6.23 22.29
N MET A 19 2.32 -6.35 23.26
CA MET A 19 2.10 -5.89 24.62
C MET A 19 2.01 -4.35 24.67
N PRO A 20 1.02 -3.75 25.38
CA PRO A 20 0.99 -2.34 25.70
C PRO A 20 2.36 -1.78 26.12
N LYS A 21 2.79 -0.69 25.47
CA LYS A 21 4.09 -0.04 25.75
C LYS A 21 4.04 0.85 26.99
N LEU A 22 3.53 0.30 28.09
CA LEU A 22 3.43 1.01 29.35
C LEU A 22 4.83 1.43 29.84
N PRO A 23 5.02 2.69 30.27
CA PRO A 23 6.29 3.10 30.84
C PRO A 23 6.60 2.29 32.10
N GLY A 24 7.81 1.77 32.20
CA GLY A 24 8.27 1.12 33.42
C GLY A 24 8.75 2.16 34.42
N GLY A 25 7.91 2.51 35.39
CA GLY A 25 8.33 3.27 36.56
C GLY A 25 8.93 2.39 37.65
N ASP A 26 9.38 3.01 38.74
CA ASP A 26 9.89 2.34 39.96
C ASP A 26 8.87 1.36 40.55
N ASP A 27 7.60 1.67 40.32
CA ASP A 27 6.43 1.02 40.88
C ASP A 27 5.91 -0.14 40.00
N GLY A 28 6.51 -0.36 38.83
CA GLY A 28 6.14 -1.43 37.91
C GLY A 28 5.00 -1.08 36.93
N LEU A 29 4.82 -1.95 35.93
CA LEU A 29 3.86 -1.77 34.84
C LEU A 29 2.41 -1.83 35.30
N GLU A 30 2.10 -2.65 36.31
CA GLU A 30 0.75 -2.79 36.82
C GLU A 30 0.23 -1.50 37.48
N LYS A 31 1.04 -0.88 38.36
CA LYS A 31 0.66 0.40 38.97
C LYS A 31 0.52 1.50 37.92
N THR A 32 1.39 1.49 36.90
CA THR A 32 1.28 2.40 35.77
C THR A 32 -0.05 2.25 35.04
N LEU A 33 -0.51 1.01 34.81
CA LEU A 33 -1.84 0.75 34.25
C LEU A 33 -2.95 1.37 35.10
N TYR A 34 -2.91 1.19 36.42
CA TYR A 34 -3.91 1.79 37.32
C TYR A 34 -3.91 3.31 37.28
N THR A 35 -2.74 3.95 37.22
CA THR A 35 -2.63 5.41 37.06
C THR A 35 -3.31 5.87 35.78
N ILE A 36 -3.05 5.19 34.65
CA ILE A 36 -3.68 5.54 33.37
C ILE A 36 -5.21 5.41 33.45
N LEU A 37 -5.71 4.28 33.97
CA LEU A 37 -7.16 4.06 34.09
C LEU A 37 -7.81 5.10 35.01
N GLN A 38 -7.15 5.48 36.10
CA GLN A 38 -7.62 6.51 37.03
C GLN A 38 -7.71 7.88 36.34
N MET A 39 -6.68 8.28 35.58
CA MET A 39 -6.70 9.55 34.83
C MET A 39 -7.80 9.60 33.77
N VAL A 40 -8.07 8.46 33.11
CA VAL A 40 -9.20 8.35 32.16
C VAL A 40 -10.53 8.49 32.87
N LYS A 41 -10.70 7.85 34.03
CA LYS A 41 -11.92 7.95 34.86
C LYS A 41 -12.19 9.38 35.33
N GLU A 42 -11.14 10.12 35.65
CA GLU A 42 -11.20 11.54 36.02
C GLU A 42 -11.44 12.48 34.83
N GLY A 43 -11.47 11.95 33.60
CA GLY A 43 -11.71 12.75 32.40
C GLY A 43 -10.56 13.68 32.04
N GLN A 44 -9.32 13.32 32.42
CA GLN A 44 -8.15 14.14 32.12
C GLN A 44 -7.89 14.28 30.62
N SER A 45 -7.25 15.37 30.22
CA SER A 45 -6.98 15.66 28.81
C SER A 45 -6.11 14.58 28.15
N PRO A 46 -6.42 14.13 26.92
CA PRO A 46 -5.57 13.20 26.18
C PRO A 46 -4.15 13.72 25.92
N ASN A 47 -3.93 15.03 26.00
CA ASN A 47 -2.62 15.66 25.79
C ASN A 47 -1.78 15.76 27.07
N THR A 48 -2.34 15.41 28.24
CA THR A 48 -1.59 15.38 29.49
C THR A 48 -0.51 14.31 29.42
N VAL A 49 0.69 14.58 29.93
CA VAL A 49 1.74 13.58 30.12
C VAL A 49 1.64 13.06 31.56
N PRO A 50 1.27 11.78 31.78
CA PRO A 50 1.19 11.21 33.12
C PRO A 50 2.56 11.23 33.82
N GLU A 51 2.59 11.70 35.07
CA GLU A 51 3.79 11.63 35.90
C GLU A 51 3.92 10.21 36.47
N ILE A 52 4.85 9.44 35.92
CA ILE A 52 5.15 8.06 36.35
C ILE A 52 6.51 8.07 37.00
N LYS A 53 6.54 7.85 38.31
CA LYS A 53 7.75 7.86 39.12
C LYS A 53 8.79 6.86 38.56
N GLY A 54 10.02 7.32 38.34
CA GLY A 54 11.11 6.49 37.80
C GLY A 54 11.09 6.29 36.28
N SER A 55 10.26 7.04 35.55
CA SER A 55 10.16 6.93 34.09
C SER A 55 10.28 8.29 33.41
N ASP A 56 11.19 8.39 32.43
CA ASP A 56 11.39 9.59 31.59
C ASP A 56 10.45 9.62 30.36
N SER A 57 9.40 8.80 30.36
CA SER A 57 8.44 8.74 29.25
C SER A 57 7.72 10.07 29.04
N THR A 58 7.81 10.59 27.81
CA THR A 58 7.08 11.78 27.34
C THR A 58 5.74 11.44 26.67
N ALA A 59 5.31 10.17 26.72
CA ALA A 59 4.07 9.74 26.10
C ALA A 59 2.84 10.40 26.77
N THR A 60 1.90 10.87 25.95
CA THR A 60 0.67 11.48 26.44
C THR A 60 -0.34 10.42 26.88
N LEU A 61 -1.30 10.79 27.72
CA LEU A 61 -2.41 9.94 28.18
C LEU A 61 -3.15 9.34 26.99
N GLY A 62 -3.42 10.14 25.95
CA GLY A 62 -4.07 9.67 24.74
C GLY A 62 -3.28 8.59 24.02
N ARG A 63 -1.95 8.71 23.96
CA ARG A 63 -1.08 7.69 23.36
C ARG A 63 -1.01 6.43 24.20
N MET A 64 -1.05 6.55 25.53
CA MET A 64 -1.14 5.39 26.43
C MET A 64 -2.48 4.67 26.28
N CYS A 65 -3.59 5.41 26.15
CA CYS A 65 -4.91 4.87 25.86
C CYS A 65 -4.94 4.09 24.54
N GLU A 66 -4.22 4.56 23.51
CA GLU A 66 -4.08 3.82 22.25
C GLU A 66 -3.38 2.47 22.43
N TRP A 67 -2.43 2.36 23.36
CA TRP A 67 -1.75 1.10 23.68
C TRP A 67 -2.62 0.10 24.45
N ILE A 68 -3.49 0.58 25.34
CA ILE A 68 -4.37 -0.29 26.16
C ILE A 68 -5.77 -0.50 25.55
N ARG A 69 -6.11 0.20 24.47
CA ARG A 69 -7.37 -0.01 23.75
C ARG A 69 -7.51 -1.44 23.18
N PRO A 70 -6.49 -2.06 22.55
CA PRO A 70 -6.62 -3.40 21.98
C PRO A 70 -6.96 -4.48 23.01
N ILE A 71 -6.52 -4.32 24.26
CA ILE A 71 -6.85 -5.22 25.37
C ILE A 71 -8.25 -4.97 25.96
N GLY A 72 -8.99 -4.00 25.42
CA GLY A 72 -10.41 -3.77 25.73
C GLY A 72 -10.67 -3.02 27.03
N LEU A 73 -9.69 -2.28 27.56
CA LEU A 73 -9.86 -1.54 28.82
C LEU A 73 -10.50 -0.15 28.63
N VAL A 74 -10.29 0.47 27.48
CA VAL A 74 -10.75 1.83 27.18
C VAL A 74 -11.42 1.92 25.81
N ASN A 75 -12.38 2.83 25.68
CA ASN A 75 -13.03 3.20 24.43
C ASN A 75 -12.66 4.63 24.02
N LYS A 76 -12.68 4.89 22.71
CA LYS A 76 -12.48 6.22 22.14
C LYS A 76 -13.77 6.68 21.46
N GLU A 77 -14.39 7.70 22.01
CA GLU A 77 -15.54 8.38 21.40
C GLU A 77 -15.13 9.79 20.98
N LYS A 78 -15.07 10.02 19.67
CA LYS A 78 -14.54 11.26 19.08
C LYS A 78 -13.12 11.55 19.59
N GLN A 79 -12.95 12.60 20.40
CA GLN A 79 -11.68 13.04 20.99
C GLN A 79 -11.61 12.79 22.51
N ARG A 80 -12.51 11.97 23.06
CA ARG A 80 -12.52 11.62 24.48
C ARG A 80 -12.30 10.12 24.67
N TRP A 81 -11.60 9.81 25.74
CA TRP A 81 -11.37 8.44 26.20
C TRP A 81 -12.29 8.16 27.39
N SER A 82 -12.86 6.96 27.42
CA SER A 82 -13.69 6.48 28.52
C SER A 82 -13.27 5.06 28.92
N LEU A 83 -13.50 4.69 30.17
CA LEU A 83 -13.31 3.30 30.61
C LEU A 83 -14.42 2.41 30.05
N THR A 84 -14.06 1.19 29.69
CA THR A 84 -15.03 0.11 29.49
C THR A 84 -15.44 -0.48 30.84
N GLU A 85 -16.47 -1.32 30.86
CA GLU A 85 -16.84 -2.08 32.07
C GLU A 85 -15.67 -2.93 32.61
N LEU A 86 -14.87 -3.52 31.71
CA LEU A 86 -13.67 -4.26 32.07
C LEU A 86 -12.60 -3.35 32.67
N GLY A 87 -12.40 -2.16 32.10
CA GLY A 87 -11.49 -1.13 32.61
C GLY A 87 -11.86 -0.62 34.00
N GLU A 88 -13.14 -0.35 34.24
CA GLU A 88 -13.67 0.00 35.56
C GLU A 88 -13.42 -1.13 36.57
N THR A 89 -13.64 -2.38 36.16
CA THR A 89 -13.42 -3.54 37.03
C THR A 89 -11.95 -3.71 37.40
N VAL A 90 -11.03 -3.59 36.44
CA VAL A 90 -9.57 -3.62 36.68
C VAL A 90 -9.17 -2.54 37.68
N LEU A 91 -9.62 -1.30 37.47
CA LEU A 91 -9.28 -0.17 38.33
C LEU A 91 -9.87 -0.31 39.75
N LYS A 92 -11.07 -0.90 39.87
CA LYS A 92 -11.74 -1.11 41.16
C LYS A 92 -11.11 -2.26 41.96
N LYS A 93 -10.85 -3.41 41.32
CA LYS A 93 -10.30 -4.60 41.98
C LYS A 93 -8.83 -4.37 42.40
N ARG A 94 -8.03 -3.75 41.54
CA ARG A 94 -6.57 -3.59 41.73
C ARG A 94 -5.87 -4.90 42.14
N ASP A 95 -6.29 -5.99 41.49
CA ASP A 95 -5.82 -7.33 41.78
C ASP A 95 -4.91 -7.81 40.64
N SER A 96 -3.69 -8.23 40.99
CA SER A 96 -2.68 -8.68 40.03
C SER A 96 -3.07 -9.96 39.31
N PHE A 97 -3.87 -10.83 39.93
CA PHE A 97 -4.39 -12.01 39.25
C PHE A 97 -5.39 -11.58 38.17
N PHE A 98 -6.36 -10.74 38.50
CA PHE A 98 -7.36 -10.24 37.55
C PHE A 98 -6.74 -9.41 36.41
N SER A 99 -5.84 -8.48 36.71
CA SER A 99 -5.19 -7.63 35.69
C SER A 99 -4.34 -8.48 34.72
N THR A 100 -3.64 -9.48 35.24
CA THR A 100 -2.87 -10.43 34.42
C THR A 100 -3.79 -11.33 33.60
N ALA A 101 -4.92 -11.79 34.14
CA ALA A 101 -5.91 -12.57 33.39
C ALA A 101 -6.45 -11.79 32.18
N VAL A 102 -6.68 -10.48 32.29
CA VAL A 102 -7.08 -9.62 31.18
C VAL A 102 -6.03 -9.58 30.06
N LEU A 103 -4.74 -9.54 30.43
CA LEU A 103 -3.65 -9.59 29.44
C LEU A 103 -3.59 -10.96 28.77
N CYS A 104 -3.64 -12.06 29.55
CA CYS A 104 -3.65 -13.43 29.02
C CYS A 104 -4.83 -13.70 28.08
N SER A 105 -6.02 -13.16 28.40
CA SER A 105 -7.22 -13.34 27.58
C SER A 105 -7.17 -12.54 26.27
N SER A 106 -6.33 -11.50 26.20
CA SER A 106 -6.40 -10.49 25.14
C SER A 106 -5.11 -10.34 24.33
N ILE A 107 -4.00 -10.93 24.74
CA ILE A 107 -2.68 -10.81 24.08
C ILE A 107 -2.16 -12.20 23.70
N VAL A 108 -1.65 -12.34 22.48
CA VAL A 108 -1.03 -13.60 22.02
C VAL A 108 0.23 -13.90 22.82
N PHE A 109 0.40 -15.19 23.14
CA PHE A 109 1.58 -15.72 23.80
C PHE A 109 1.88 -15.05 25.15
N MET A 110 0.83 -14.72 25.90
CA MET A 110 0.93 -14.11 27.23
C MET A 110 0.68 -15.14 28.34
N GLY A 111 -0.40 -15.92 28.28
CA GLY A 111 -0.54 -17.08 29.17
C GLY A 111 0.49 -18.16 28.83
N GLU A 112 0.77 -18.31 27.54
CA GLU A 112 1.59 -19.38 26.97
C GLU A 112 3.07 -19.22 27.30
N ILE A 113 3.57 -17.98 27.41
CA ILE A 113 4.94 -17.73 27.88
C ILE A 113 5.10 -18.12 29.34
N LEU A 114 4.09 -17.84 30.19
CA LEU A 114 4.09 -18.24 31.59
C LEU A 114 3.99 -19.76 31.73
N PHE A 115 3.13 -20.39 30.94
CA PHE A 115 3.00 -21.85 30.88
C PHE A 115 4.32 -22.54 30.45
N SER A 116 5.05 -21.93 29.52
CA SER A 116 6.34 -22.42 29.03
C SER A 116 7.46 -22.42 30.09
N LEU A 117 7.25 -21.70 31.21
CA LEU A 117 8.14 -21.62 32.37
C LEU A 117 7.86 -22.67 33.44
N ASN A 118 7.02 -23.67 33.15
CA ASN A 118 6.92 -24.88 33.98
C ASN A 118 8.28 -25.57 34.22
N LEU A 119 9.24 -25.33 33.33
CA LEU A 119 10.66 -25.54 33.52
C LEU A 119 11.40 -24.22 33.27
N PRO A 120 12.52 -23.95 33.95
CA PRO A 120 13.30 -22.74 33.72
C PRO A 120 13.71 -22.58 32.25
N LYS A 121 13.63 -21.36 31.72
CA LYS A 121 13.99 -21.04 30.32
C LYS A 121 14.73 -19.73 30.19
N THR A 122 15.64 -19.68 29.22
CA THR A 122 16.29 -18.46 28.73
C THR A 122 15.39 -17.70 27.75
N SER A 123 15.69 -16.42 27.48
CA SER A 123 14.99 -15.64 26.44
C SER A 123 15.05 -16.30 25.06
N GLN A 124 16.16 -16.97 24.72
CA GLN A 124 16.34 -17.66 23.44
C GLN A 124 15.41 -18.86 23.30
N GLN A 125 15.26 -19.65 24.36
CA GLN A 125 14.34 -20.79 24.36
C GLN A 125 12.88 -20.33 24.28
N LEU A 126 12.50 -19.27 24.99
CA LEU A 126 11.16 -18.70 24.89
C LEU A 126 10.86 -18.16 23.50
N LEU A 127 11.84 -17.52 22.85
CA LEU A 127 11.70 -17.06 21.47
C LEU A 127 11.48 -18.24 20.50
N LYS A 128 12.24 -19.32 20.66
CA LYS A 128 12.07 -20.54 19.87
C LYS A 128 10.72 -21.22 20.10
N ILE A 129 10.19 -21.18 21.31
CA ILE A 129 8.83 -21.67 21.59
C ILE A 129 7.80 -20.77 20.89
N ALA A 130 7.99 -19.44 20.88
CA ALA A 130 7.08 -18.55 20.16
C ALA A 130 6.98 -18.89 18.65
N GLU A 131 8.05 -19.41 18.03
CA GLU A 131 8.03 -19.89 16.64
C GLU A 131 7.01 -21.02 16.43
N SER A 132 6.83 -21.93 17.39
CA SER A 132 5.81 -22.99 17.28
C SER A 132 4.38 -22.46 17.35
N TYR A 133 4.19 -21.22 17.83
CA TYR A 133 2.92 -20.49 17.77
C TYR A 133 2.80 -19.62 16.52
N HIS A 134 3.67 -19.83 15.52
CA HIS A 134 3.81 -19.02 14.30
C HIS A 134 4.13 -17.53 14.59
N LEU A 135 4.84 -17.24 15.68
CA LEU A 135 5.27 -15.89 16.03
C LEU A 135 6.71 -15.66 15.59
N SER A 136 6.88 -15.02 14.43
CA SER A 136 8.19 -14.79 13.81
C SER A 136 8.91 -13.54 14.38
N TRP A 137 9.10 -13.49 15.70
CA TRP A 137 9.79 -12.36 16.34
C TRP A 137 11.30 -12.42 16.11
N LYS A 138 11.87 -11.32 15.58
CA LYS A 138 13.31 -11.22 15.26
C LYS A 138 14.17 -10.82 16.46
N THR A 139 13.56 -10.23 17.50
CA THR A 139 14.25 -9.68 18.67
C THR A 139 13.62 -10.20 19.96
N TYR A 140 14.36 -10.11 21.07
CA TYR A 140 13.87 -10.50 22.38
C TYR A 140 12.88 -9.51 23.01
N SER A 141 12.60 -8.36 22.37
CA SER A 141 11.80 -7.30 22.99
C SER A 141 10.38 -7.76 23.35
N GLU A 142 9.74 -8.57 22.50
CA GLU A 142 8.40 -9.09 22.77
C GLU A 142 8.37 -10.08 23.93
N ILE A 143 9.44 -10.86 24.10
CA ILE A 143 9.65 -11.75 25.25
C ILE A 143 9.87 -10.93 26.52
N HIS A 144 10.80 -9.97 26.46
CA HIS A 144 11.17 -9.14 27.61
C HIS A 144 10.00 -8.30 28.12
N ASN A 145 9.18 -7.72 27.23
CA ASN A 145 8.02 -6.92 27.63
C ASN A 145 6.97 -7.76 28.39
N ARG A 146 6.73 -9.00 27.94
CA ARG A 146 5.79 -9.92 28.60
C ARG A 146 6.33 -10.41 29.94
N ILE A 147 7.59 -10.85 29.96
CA ILE A 147 8.25 -11.31 31.19
C ILE A 147 8.36 -10.19 32.22
N LYS A 148 8.61 -8.94 31.79
CA LYS A 148 8.66 -7.79 32.70
C LYS A 148 7.35 -7.65 33.47
N TRP A 149 6.20 -7.76 32.81
CA TRP A 149 4.91 -7.75 33.51
C TRP A 149 4.85 -8.83 34.59
N PHE A 150 5.17 -10.08 34.23
CA PHE A 150 5.14 -11.21 35.18
C PHE A 150 6.11 -11.05 36.36
N ARG A 151 7.25 -10.40 36.14
CA ARG A 151 8.21 -10.06 37.20
C ARG A 151 7.66 -8.98 38.13
N ASP A 152 7.08 -7.92 37.58
CA ASP A 152 6.50 -6.83 38.36
C ASP A 152 5.36 -7.29 39.26
N VAL A 153 4.60 -8.31 38.83
CA VAL A 153 3.52 -8.94 39.61
C VAL A 153 3.97 -10.19 40.38
N GLU A 154 5.27 -10.47 40.43
CA GLU A 154 5.90 -11.55 41.22
C GLU A 154 5.48 -12.98 40.82
N MET A 155 4.98 -13.18 39.61
CA MET A 155 4.66 -14.51 39.07
C MET A 155 5.88 -15.21 38.46
N VAL A 156 6.92 -14.45 38.13
CA VAL A 156 8.19 -14.94 37.56
C VAL A 156 9.35 -14.25 38.26
N TYR A 157 10.43 -14.97 38.53
CA TYR A 157 11.72 -14.39 38.91
C TYR A 157 12.80 -14.71 37.88
N PHE A 158 13.88 -13.91 37.89
CA PHE A 158 15.02 -14.09 36.99
C PHE A 158 16.24 -14.52 37.78
N GLU A 159 16.86 -15.63 37.38
CA GLU A 159 18.07 -16.16 37.98
C GLU A 159 19.28 -15.70 37.15
N GLU A 160 19.93 -14.61 37.61
CA GLU A 160 20.96 -13.88 36.84
C GLU A 160 22.14 -14.75 36.40
N TYR A 161 22.61 -15.68 37.25
CA TYR A 161 23.79 -16.48 36.93
C TYR A 161 23.55 -17.54 35.85
N LYS A 162 22.31 -18.02 35.69
CA LYS A 162 21.93 -18.95 34.60
C LYS A 162 21.30 -18.25 33.40
N LEU A 163 20.93 -16.97 33.56
CA LEU A 163 20.14 -16.22 32.58
C LEU A 163 18.78 -16.89 32.30
N GLU A 164 18.20 -17.50 33.32
CA GLU A 164 16.94 -18.26 33.24
C GLU A 164 15.80 -17.53 33.98
N TYR A 165 14.60 -17.64 33.44
CA TYR A 165 13.37 -17.24 34.11
C TYR A 165 12.73 -18.45 34.77
N HIS A 166 12.19 -18.24 35.96
CA HIS A 166 11.60 -19.28 36.78
C HIS A 166 10.20 -18.86 37.23
N LEU A 167 9.28 -19.82 37.22
CA LEU A 167 7.95 -19.63 37.75
C LEU A 167 8.00 -19.57 39.30
N THR A 168 7.22 -18.67 39.90
CA THR A 168 7.02 -18.63 41.36
C THR A 168 5.80 -19.45 41.76
N GLU A 169 5.61 -19.72 43.06
CA GLU A 169 4.38 -20.33 43.58
C GLU A 169 3.12 -19.53 43.16
N LYS A 170 3.22 -18.19 43.17
CA LYS A 170 2.15 -17.29 42.70
C LYS A 170 1.85 -17.48 41.21
N GLY A 171 2.88 -17.66 40.39
CA GLY A 171 2.74 -17.97 38.97
C GLY A 171 2.10 -19.34 38.73
N GLU A 172 2.48 -20.35 39.50
CA GLU A 172 1.87 -21.69 39.44
C GLU A 172 0.38 -21.67 39.82
N GLU A 173 0.04 -20.93 40.88
CA GLU A 173 -1.35 -20.77 41.32
C GLU A 173 -2.20 -20.11 40.22
N PHE A 174 -1.67 -19.04 39.61
CA PHE A 174 -2.35 -18.34 38.53
C PHE A 174 -2.56 -19.21 37.28
N LEU A 175 -1.54 -19.98 36.87
CA LEU A 175 -1.63 -20.88 35.72
C LEU A 175 -2.76 -21.91 35.84
N ARG A 176 -3.10 -22.35 37.05
CA ARG A 176 -4.20 -23.33 37.27
C ARG A 176 -5.60 -22.74 37.04
N GLN A 177 -5.69 -21.40 36.92
CA GLN A 177 -6.93 -20.63 36.87
C GLN A 177 -7.23 -20.03 35.48
N ILE A 178 -6.28 -20.08 34.55
CA ILE A 178 -6.42 -19.52 33.19
C ILE A 178 -6.47 -20.60 32.11
N ASP A 179 -7.04 -20.23 30.96
CA ASP A 179 -6.99 -21.05 29.75
C ASP A 179 -5.68 -20.79 29.00
N ILE A 180 -5.00 -21.86 28.57
CA ILE A 180 -3.78 -21.82 27.76
C ILE A 180 -4.10 -22.38 26.39
N VAL A 181 -3.62 -21.70 25.34
CA VAL A 181 -3.64 -22.24 23.97
C VAL A 181 -2.34 -23.01 23.75
N LEU A 182 -2.39 -24.24 23.26
CA LEU A 182 -1.21 -25.00 22.85
C LEU A 182 -0.94 -24.82 21.35
N PRO A 183 0.30 -25.07 20.86
CA PRO A 183 0.59 -25.01 19.43
C PRO A 183 -0.31 -25.94 18.61
N SER A 184 -0.66 -27.11 19.17
CA SER A 184 -1.56 -28.08 18.54
C SER A 184 -3.00 -27.60 18.40
N ASP A 185 -3.40 -26.60 19.20
CA ASP A 185 -4.74 -26.01 19.16
C ASP A 185 -4.84 -24.90 18.11
N LEU A 186 -3.68 -24.48 17.56
CA LEU A 186 -3.62 -23.61 16.40
C LEU A 186 -3.81 -24.48 15.16
N GLU A 187 -5.06 -24.75 14.81
CA GLU A 187 -5.37 -25.38 13.54
C GLU A 187 -4.79 -24.52 12.40
N GLU A 188 -3.90 -25.11 11.58
CA GLU A 188 -3.73 -24.64 10.21
C GLU A 188 -5.14 -24.70 9.61
N GLU A 189 -5.70 -23.55 9.23
CA GLU A 189 -6.98 -23.52 8.50
C GLU A 189 -6.75 -24.28 7.21
N GLN A 190 -7.10 -25.57 7.22
CA GLN A 190 -7.12 -26.35 6.00
C GLN A 190 -8.22 -25.78 5.13
N ASP A 191 -7.96 -25.73 3.84
CA ASP A 191 -8.94 -25.29 2.89
C ASP A 191 -10.13 -26.27 2.87
N GLU A 192 -11.19 -25.88 3.57
CA GLU A 192 -12.43 -26.65 3.67
C GLU A 192 -13.17 -26.78 2.33
N THR A 193 -12.75 -26.02 1.31
CA THR A 193 -13.43 -25.95 0.00
C THR A 193 -12.80 -26.86 -1.06
N ILE A 194 -11.77 -27.63 -0.71
CA ILE A 194 -11.08 -28.57 -1.62
C ILE A 194 -12.06 -29.55 -2.28
N GLN A 195 -13.07 -30.02 -1.53
CA GLN A 195 -14.04 -31.00 -2.02
C GLN A 195 -15.23 -30.38 -2.79
N GLU A 196 -15.30 -29.05 -2.91
CA GLU A 196 -16.38 -28.42 -3.66
C GLU A 196 -16.13 -28.59 -5.16
N ASP A 197 -17.12 -29.03 -5.93
CA ASP A 197 -16.98 -29.19 -7.38
C ASP A 197 -17.35 -27.91 -8.15
N ALA A 198 -18.15 -27.02 -7.55
CA ALA A 198 -18.66 -25.81 -8.19
C ALA A 198 -18.67 -24.61 -7.23
N LEU A 199 -18.62 -23.39 -7.79
CA LEU A 199 -18.73 -22.15 -7.03
C LEU A 199 -20.15 -21.98 -6.48
N PRO A 200 -20.34 -21.82 -5.15
CA PRO A 200 -21.67 -21.63 -4.54
C PRO A 200 -22.12 -20.17 -4.68
N MET A 201 -22.25 -19.72 -5.92
CA MET A 201 -22.71 -18.41 -6.33
C MET A 201 -24.05 -18.54 -7.07
N GLU A 202 -24.92 -17.54 -6.99
CA GLU A 202 -26.15 -17.48 -7.77
C GLU A 202 -25.94 -16.93 -9.18
N GLU A 203 -26.79 -17.32 -10.13
CA GLU A 203 -26.70 -16.86 -11.51
C GLU A 203 -26.82 -15.32 -11.64
N TRP A 204 -27.69 -14.69 -10.85
CA TRP A 204 -27.80 -13.23 -10.86
C TRP A 204 -26.51 -12.53 -10.39
N ALA A 205 -25.76 -13.15 -9.45
CA ALA A 205 -24.51 -12.61 -8.94
C ALA A 205 -23.39 -12.80 -9.96
N ARG A 206 -23.40 -13.92 -10.72
CA ARG A 206 -22.50 -14.14 -11.86
C ARG A 206 -22.68 -13.12 -12.97
N MET A 207 -23.93 -12.76 -13.25
CA MET A 207 -24.29 -11.81 -14.30
C MET A 207 -24.28 -10.34 -13.84
N LEU A 208 -23.84 -10.05 -12.61
CA LEU A 208 -23.91 -8.71 -12.06
C LEU A 208 -22.94 -7.76 -12.79
N GLU A 209 -23.49 -6.74 -13.43
CA GLU A 209 -22.68 -5.74 -14.14
C GLU A 209 -21.87 -4.87 -13.17
N ALA A 210 -20.56 -4.81 -13.41
CA ALA A 210 -19.66 -3.91 -12.70
C ALA A 210 -19.80 -2.48 -13.23
N VAL A 211 -19.66 -1.50 -12.35
CA VAL A 211 -19.48 -0.11 -12.79
C VAL A 211 -18.11 0.03 -13.48
N PRO A 212 -17.94 1.02 -14.37
CA PRO A 212 -16.64 1.33 -14.95
C PRO A 212 -15.56 1.52 -13.87
N LEU A 213 -14.31 1.18 -14.21
CA LEU A 213 -13.19 1.13 -13.26
C LEU A 213 -13.01 2.46 -12.53
N GLU A 214 -13.14 3.58 -13.24
CA GLU A 214 -13.05 4.95 -12.71
C GLU A 214 -14.16 5.32 -11.72
N GLN A 215 -15.27 4.56 -11.71
CA GLN A 215 -16.38 4.74 -10.78
C GLN A 215 -16.30 3.78 -9.58
N LYS A 216 -15.41 2.79 -9.62
CA LYS A 216 -15.21 1.87 -8.50
C LYS A 216 -14.58 2.59 -7.31
N ARG A 217 -14.99 2.20 -6.11
CA ARG A 217 -14.61 2.84 -4.85
C ARG A 217 -13.44 2.13 -4.17
N MET A 218 -12.60 2.90 -3.50
CA MET A 218 -11.51 2.35 -2.68
C MET A 218 -11.98 1.89 -1.29
N ALA A 219 -12.83 2.68 -0.62
CA ALA A 219 -13.12 2.48 0.81
C ALA A 219 -14.47 1.80 1.08
N ILE A 220 -14.46 0.63 1.74
CA ILE A 220 -15.66 -0.20 2.03
C ILE A 220 -16.56 0.41 3.12
N GLY A 221 -16.13 1.51 3.79
CA GLY A 221 -16.94 2.18 4.79
C GLY A 221 -16.98 1.42 6.14
N TYR A 222 -18.05 1.59 6.90
CA TYR A 222 -18.23 1.00 8.22
C TYR A 222 -19.27 -0.13 8.19
N MET A 223 -18.97 -1.24 8.86
CA MET A 223 -19.88 -2.37 9.07
C MET A 223 -20.15 -2.50 10.58
N PRO A 224 -21.42 -2.47 11.03
CA PRO A 224 -21.79 -2.73 12.42
C PRO A 224 -21.44 -4.15 12.85
N GLY A 225 -21.21 -4.36 14.15
CA GLY A 225 -20.91 -5.68 14.70
C GLY A 225 -19.51 -6.20 14.35
N LYS A 226 -19.31 -7.52 14.49
CA LYS A 226 -18.09 -8.18 14.03
C LYS A 226 -18.19 -8.36 12.51
N MET A 227 -17.14 -8.01 11.76
CA MET A 227 -17.18 -8.14 10.30
C MET A 227 -17.37 -9.58 9.80
N MET A 228 -17.05 -10.59 10.60
CA MET A 228 -17.35 -11.99 10.24
C MET A 228 -18.87 -12.27 10.20
N ASP A 229 -19.66 -11.48 10.92
CA ASP A 229 -21.12 -11.54 10.94
C ASP A 229 -21.75 -10.56 9.93
N ALA A 230 -20.99 -10.13 8.91
CA ALA A 230 -21.44 -9.12 7.95
C ALA A 230 -22.75 -9.52 7.26
N CYS A 231 -22.89 -10.77 6.82
CA CYS A 231 -24.11 -11.22 6.14
C CYS A 231 -25.34 -11.13 7.07
N THR A 232 -25.22 -11.60 8.31
CA THR A 232 -26.29 -11.50 9.32
C THR A 232 -26.65 -10.05 9.65
N THR A 233 -25.64 -9.19 9.77
CA THR A 233 -25.83 -7.77 10.05
C THR A 233 -26.56 -7.08 8.89
N ILE A 234 -26.09 -7.29 7.66
CA ILE A 234 -26.71 -6.76 6.45
C ILE A 234 -28.16 -7.26 6.36
N SER A 235 -28.40 -8.56 6.53
CA SER A 235 -29.74 -9.13 6.39
C SER A 235 -30.73 -8.54 7.37
N THR A 236 -30.31 -8.33 8.62
CA THR A 236 -31.13 -7.70 9.66
C THR A 236 -31.53 -6.26 9.28
N TYR A 237 -30.60 -5.48 8.72
CA TYR A 237 -30.90 -4.12 8.26
C TYR A 237 -31.80 -4.10 7.01
N LEU A 238 -31.61 -5.04 6.07
CA LEU A 238 -32.50 -5.16 4.91
C LEU A 238 -33.91 -5.60 5.31
N GLN A 239 -34.05 -6.40 6.38
CA GLN A 239 -35.36 -6.73 6.95
C GLN A 239 -36.02 -5.50 7.58
N LEU A 240 -35.26 -4.69 8.34
CA LEU A 240 -35.75 -3.44 8.89
C LEU A 240 -36.29 -2.52 7.78
N MET A 241 -35.56 -2.42 6.67
CA MET A 241 -35.89 -1.58 5.52
C MET A 241 -36.75 -2.29 4.46
N ASN A 242 -37.39 -3.43 4.79
CA ASN A 242 -38.24 -4.14 3.82
C ASN A 242 -39.41 -3.27 3.31
N GLN A 243 -39.85 -2.33 4.15
CA GLN A 243 -40.70 -1.20 3.78
C GLN A 243 -39.91 0.11 3.95
N ALA A 244 -40.43 1.23 3.42
CA ALA A 244 -39.76 2.52 3.58
C ALA A 244 -39.64 2.91 5.05
N VAL A 245 -38.42 3.11 5.55
CA VAL A 245 -38.10 3.48 6.94
C VAL A 245 -37.30 4.78 6.99
N SER A 246 -37.55 5.61 8.00
CA SER A 246 -36.82 6.87 8.18
C SER A 246 -35.40 6.67 8.69
N ILE A 247 -34.51 7.58 8.31
CA ILE A 247 -33.12 7.59 8.76
C ILE A 247 -33.02 7.76 10.29
N GLU A 248 -33.95 8.47 10.92
CA GLU A 248 -34.05 8.59 12.37
C GLU A 248 -34.31 7.23 13.02
N HIS A 249 -35.28 6.47 12.50
CA HIS A 249 -35.60 5.14 13.03
C HIS A 249 -34.44 4.16 12.82
N ILE A 250 -33.74 4.23 11.68
CA ILE A 250 -32.55 3.40 11.43
C ILE A 250 -31.42 3.75 12.42
N ARG A 251 -31.24 5.03 12.74
CA ARG A 251 -30.23 5.48 13.73
C ARG A 251 -30.58 5.01 15.13
N GLU A 252 -31.84 5.10 15.54
CA GLU A 252 -32.33 4.56 16.81
C GLU A 252 -32.09 3.05 16.88
N TYR A 253 -32.49 2.32 15.84
CA TYR A 253 -32.24 0.88 15.73
C TYR A 253 -30.74 0.54 15.84
N SER A 254 -29.89 1.32 15.17
CA SER A 254 -28.42 1.15 15.20
C SER A 254 -27.83 1.37 16.60
N GLN A 255 -28.31 2.41 17.29
CA GLN A 255 -27.85 2.73 18.65
C GLN A 255 -28.31 1.68 19.65
N THR A 256 -29.56 1.21 19.56
CA THR A 256 -30.13 0.23 20.51
C THR A 256 -29.54 -1.16 20.34
N ASN A 257 -29.37 -1.65 19.10
CA ASN A 257 -28.96 -3.03 18.85
C ASN A 257 -27.45 -3.23 18.69
N TYR A 258 -26.73 -2.20 18.22
CA TYR A 258 -25.30 -2.30 17.92
C TYR A 258 -24.44 -1.30 18.70
N GLN A 259 -25.05 -0.38 19.46
CA GLN A 259 -24.35 0.65 20.24
C GLN A 259 -23.41 1.53 19.39
N ILE A 260 -23.76 1.75 18.12
CA ILE A 260 -22.92 2.52 17.19
C ILE A 260 -23.39 3.97 17.04
N ALA A 261 -22.42 4.88 16.93
CA ALA A 261 -22.69 6.30 16.74
C ALA A 261 -23.45 6.59 15.43
N VAL A 262 -24.22 7.69 15.42
CA VAL A 262 -24.98 8.18 14.26
C VAL A 262 -24.13 8.28 12.98
N SER A 263 -22.88 8.76 13.09
CA SER A 263 -21.95 8.83 11.96
C SER A 263 -21.64 7.45 11.37
N SER A 264 -21.49 6.43 12.22
CA SER A 264 -21.22 5.06 11.80
C SER A 264 -22.43 4.41 11.15
N SER A 265 -23.63 4.67 11.69
CA SER A 265 -24.91 4.27 11.08
C SER A 265 -25.06 4.87 9.67
N ASN A 266 -24.76 6.16 9.50
CA ASN A 266 -24.80 6.81 8.18
C ASN A 266 -23.76 6.22 7.19
N MET A 267 -22.55 5.91 7.66
CA MET A 267 -21.52 5.27 6.82
C MET A 267 -21.96 3.87 6.37
N PHE A 268 -22.61 3.10 7.24
CA PHE A 268 -23.13 1.78 6.89
C PHE A 268 -24.29 1.86 5.89
N LEU A 269 -25.21 2.81 6.06
CA LEU A 269 -26.26 3.06 5.06
C LEU A 269 -25.67 3.44 3.69
N SER A 270 -24.64 4.28 3.69
CA SER A 270 -23.93 4.60 2.45
C SER A 270 -23.32 3.36 1.82
N PHE A 271 -22.70 2.48 2.59
CA PHE A 271 -22.19 1.20 2.09
C PHE A 271 -23.28 0.36 1.43
N LEU A 272 -24.41 0.13 2.12
CA LEU A 272 -25.55 -0.64 1.60
C LEU A 272 -26.12 -0.04 0.31
N GLU A 273 -26.22 1.29 0.24
CA GLU A 273 -26.67 2.00 -0.95
C GLU A 273 -25.68 1.79 -2.11
N LYS A 274 -24.37 1.84 -1.85
CA LYS A 274 -23.35 1.70 -2.90
C LYS A 274 -23.20 0.30 -3.46
N ILE A 275 -23.38 -0.75 -2.65
CA ILE A 275 -23.50 -2.12 -3.16
C ILE A 275 -24.86 -2.40 -3.82
N GLY A 276 -25.79 -1.43 -3.76
CA GLY A 276 -27.09 -1.50 -4.42
C GLY A 276 -28.16 -2.25 -3.63
N PHE A 277 -27.98 -2.50 -2.33
CA PHE A 277 -28.92 -3.28 -1.51
C PHE A 277 -30.09 -2.46 -0.97
N ILE A 278 -29.95 -1.12 -0.94
CA ILE A 278 -31.02 -0.21 -0.53
C ILE A 278 -31.14 0.97 -1.49
N ASP A 279 -32.36 1.47 -1.63
CA ASP A 279 -32.72 2.66 -2.37
C ASP A 279 -33.14 3.79 -1.42
N ARG A 280 -32.72 5.01 -1.74
CA ARG A 280 -33.18 6.21 -1.06
C ARG A 280 -34.43 6.74 -1.74
N VAL A 281 -35.61 6.40 -1.21
CA VAL A 281 -36.91 6.76 -1.80
C VAL A 281 -37.36 8.19 -1.46
N SER A 282 -36.74 8.83 -0.46
CA SER A 282 -36.96 10.26 -0.18
C SER A 282 -35.73 10.89 0.49
N ARG A 283 -35.79 12.19 0.82
CA ARG A 283 -34.72 12.87 1.58
C ARG A 283 -34.40 12.19 2.92
N THR A 284 -35.34 11.46 3.52
CA THR A 284 -35.15 10.85 4.84
C THR A 284 -35.51 9.38 4.89
N MET A 285 -35.99 8.77 3.81
CA MET A 285 -36.49 7.40 3.80
C MET A 285 -35.63 6.48 2.95
N TYR A 286 -35.37 5.27 3.46
CA TYR A 286 -34.66 4.19 2.77
C TYR A 286 -35.54 2.95 2.69
N MET A 287 -35.33 2.14 1.65
CA MET A 287 -36.03 0.88 1.45
C MET A 287 -35.09 -0.13 0.80
N THR A 288 -35.24 -1.41 1.12
CA THR A 288 -34.50 -2.51 0.49
C THR A 288 -34.84 -2.58 -1.00
N SER A 289 -33.80 -2.59 -1.84
CA SER A 289 -33.90 -2.63 -3.29
C SER A 289 -34.27 -4.04 -3.79
N GLU A 290 -34.54 -4.18 -5.09
CA GLU A 290 -34.74 -5.51 -5.69
C GLU A 290 -33.50 -6.40 -5.54
N LEU A 291 -32.30 -5.85 -5.73
CA LEU A 291 -31.04 -6.59 -5.56
C LEU A 291 -30.86 -7.02 -4.11
N GLY A 292 -31.15 -6.13 -3.14
CA GLY A 292 -31.12 -6.48 -1.73
C GLY A 292 -32.10 -7.60 -1.38
N ARG A 293 -33.32 -7.59 -1.94
CA ARG A 293 -34.29 -8.68 -1.77
C ARG A 293 -33.82 -10.00 -2.38
N LYS A 294 -33.22 -9.98 -3.57
CA LYS A 294 -32.65 -11.20 -4.19
C LYS A 294 -31.55 -11.80 -3.32
N TRP A 295 -30.62 -10.97 -2.84
CA TRP A 295 -29.55 -11.44 -1.96
C TRP A 295 -30.09 -12.02 -0.63
N MET A 296 -31.15 -11.43 -0.08
CA MET A 296 -31.81 -11.89 1.16
C MET A 296 -32.37 -13.32 1.11
N GLU A 297 -32.61 -13.89 -0.08
CA GLU A 297 -33.15 -15.24 -0.24
C GLU A 297 -32.17 -16.31 0.25
N LYS A 298 -30.87 -16.13 -0.03
CA LYS A 298 -29.81 -17.08 0.36
C LYS A 298 -28.80 -16.50 1.34
N GLN A 299 -28.67 -15.17 1.41
CA GLN A 299 -27.69 -14.45 2.24
C GLN A 299 -26.26 -14.98 2.02
N SER A 300 -25.95 -15.37 0.78
CA SER A 300 -24.69 -16.00 0.43
C SER A 300 -23.53 -15.00 0.58
N PRO A 301 -22.47 -15.34 1.33
CA PRO A 301 -21.27 -14.54 1.39
C PRO A 301 -20.59 -14.39 0.02
N VAL A 302 -20.62 -15.43 -0.82
CA VAL A 302 -19.99 -15.40 -2.15
C VAL A 302 -20.71 -14.41 -3.08
N ASP A 303 -22.04 -14.37 -3.03
CA ASP A 303 -22.82 -13.38 -3.80
C ASP A 303 -22.55 -11.95 -3.32
N LEU A 304 -22.33 -11.76 -2.01
CA LEU A 304 -21.94 -10.45 -1.48
C LEU A 304 -20.57 -10.00 -2.02
N ILE A 305 -19.61 -10.92 -2.20
CA ILE A 305 -18.32 -10.61 -2.81
C ILE A 305 -18.48 -10.18 -4.27
N ALA A 306 -19.40 -10.78 -5.03
CA ALA A 306 -19.72 -10.32 -6.38
C ALA A 306 -20.26 -8.87 -6.38
N CYS A 307 -21.17 -8.54 -5.46
CA CYS A 307 -21.67 -7.17 -5.28
C CYS A 307 -20.55 -6.17 -4.91
N LEU A 308 -19.61 -6.59 -4.08
CA LEU A 308 -18.43 -5.79 -3.74
C LEU A 308 -17.53 -5.58 -4.96
N ASN A 309 -17.19 -6.65 -5.67
CA ASN A 309 -16.35 -6.58 -6.87
C ASN A 309 -16.95 -5.67 -7.95
N ALA A 310 -18.27 -5.66 -8.08
CA ALA A 310 -18.99 -4.83 -9.03
C ALA A 310 -18.92 -3.32 -8.72
N ARG A 311 -18.50 -2.91 -7.52
CA ARG A 311 -18.57 -1.51 -7.04
C ARG A 311 -17.28 -1.00 -6.38
N TYR A 312 -16.39 -1.88 -5.96
CA TYR A 312 -15.16 -1.56 -5.24
C TYR A 312 -13.93 -2.09 -5.97
N LEU A 313 -12.84 -1.33 -5.87
CA LEU A 313 -11.54 -1.72 -6.39
C LEU A 313 -10.93 -2.84 -5.54
N PHE A 314 -10.12 -3.68 -6.20
CA PHE A 314 -9.22 -4.63 -5.56
C PHE A 314 -9.95 -5.68 -4.71
N VAL A 315 -10.91 -6.38 -5.31
CA VAL A 315 -11.68 -7.46 -4.65
C VAL A 315 -11.28 -8.80 -5.26
N TYR A 316 -11.65 -9.06 -6.52
CA TYR A 316 -11.17 -10.25 -7.23
C TYR A 316 -9.68 -10.14 -7.55
N GLU A 317 -9.20 -8.92 -7.82
CA GLU A 317 -7.79 -8.67 -8.10
C GLU A 317 -6.89 -8.98 -6.88
N LEU A 318 -7.42 -8.81 -5.66
CA LEU A 318 -6.73 -9.19 -4.43
C LEU A 318 -6.55 -10.71 -4.37
N LEU A 319 -7.59 -11.49 -4.69
CA LEU A 319 -7.48 -12.95 -4.80
C LEU A 319 -6.45 -13.34 -5.85
N ALA A 320 -6.46 -12.67 -7.00
CA ALA A 320 -5.52 -12.95 -8.08
C ALA A 320 -4.05 -12.69 -7.65
N GLU A 321 -3.80 -11.67 -6.84
CA GLU A 321 -2.46 -11.43 -6.26
C GLU A 321 -2.06 -12.49 -5.23
N LEU A 322 -3.01 -13.00 -4.45
CA LEU A 322 -2.77 -14.09 -3.50
C LEU A 322 -2.53 -15.44 -4.20
N ARG A 323 -3.12 -15.67 -5.38
CA ARG A 323 -2.91 -16.87 -6.22
C ARG A 323 -1.44 -17.04 -6.61
N LYS A 324 -0.69 -15.94 -6.79
CA LYS A 324 0.75 -16.00 -7.13
C LYS A 324 1.58 -16.58 -5.99
N GLU A 325 1.38 -16.04 -4.80
CA GLU A 325 2.08 -16.42 -3.57
C GLU A 325 1.33 -15.81 -2.36
N PRO A 326 1.40 -16.45 -1.18
CA PRO A 326 0.80 -15.92 0.03
C PRO A 326 1.36 -14.56 0.45
N LYS A 327 0.48 -13.60 0.76
CA LYS A 327 0.86 -12.21 1.14
C LYS A 327 0.14 -11.75 2.39
N ASN A 328 0.77 -10.82 3.10
CA ASN A 328 0.13 -10.13 4.23
C ASN A 328 -0.61 -8.86 3.79
N ALA A 329 -1.48 -8.36 4.68
CA ALA A 329 -2.28 -7.16 4.41
C ALA A 329 -1.45 -5.91 4.10
N LYS A 330 -0.22 -5.82 4.64
CA LYS A 330 0.70 -4.70 4.36
C LYS A 330 1.16 -4.74 2.90
N THR A 331 1.62 -5.89 2.43
CA THR A 331 2.10 -6.07 1.05
C THR A 331 0.97 -5.81 0.05
N LEU A 332 -0.20 -6.38 0.30
CA LEU A 332 -1.40 -6.14 -0.51
C LEU A 332 -1.80 -4.66 -0.54
N SER A 333 -1.61 -3.90 0.54
CA SER A 333 -1.93 -2.46 0.56
C SER A 333 -1.02 -1.60 -0.33
N ILE A 334 0.22 -2.06 -0.55
CA ILE A 334 1.17 -1.42 -1.46
C ILE A 334 0.79 -1.76 -2.91
N ILE A 335 0.50 -3.03 -3.19
CA ILE A 335 0.06 -3.48 -4.51
C ILE A 335 -1.24 -2.76 -4.92
N ALA A 336 -2.19 -2.60 -4.00
CA ALA A 336 -3.42 -1.87 -4.26
C ALA A 336 -3.18 -0.42 -4.72
N LYS A 337 -2.21 0.27 -4.10
CA LYS A 337 -1.81 1.64 -4.45
C LYS A 337 -1.16 1.68 -5.83
N VAL A 338 -0.17 0.82 -6.07
CA VAL A 338 0.65 0.90 -7.29
C VAL A 338 -0.12 0.43 -8.52
N SER A 339 -0.79 -0.72 -8.41
CA SER A 339 -1.29 -1.43 -9.58
C SER A 339 -2.81 -1.36 -9.75
N TYR A 340 -3.55 -0.95 -8.72
CA TYR A 340 -5.01 -1.05 -8.69
C TYR A 340 -5.73 0.25 -8.30
N GLY A 341 -5.05 1.40 -8.45
CA GLY A 341 -5.67 2.71 -8.41
C GLY A 341 -6.04 3.23 -7.01
N PHE A 342 -5.47 2.68 -5.94
CA PHE A 342 -5.63 3.30 -4.62
C PHE A 342 -4.80 4.58 -4.54
N GLU A 343 -5.38 5.68 -4.04
CA GLU A 343 -4.67 6.95 -3.82
C GLU A 343 -3.56 6.82 -2.75
N ARG A 344 -3.75 5.92 -1.78
CA ARG A 344 -2.82 5.72 -0.66
C ARG A 344 -2.83 4.28 -0.16
N GLU A 345 -1.71 3.88 0.45
CA GLU A 345 -1.63 2.63 1.19
C GLU A 345 -2.62 2.64 2.36
N SER A 346 -3.51 1.66 2.41
CA SER A 346 -4.47 1.51 3.50
C SER A 346 -4.60 0.07 3.94
N ILE A 347 -3.84 -0.30 4.97
CA ILE A 347 -3.89 -1.65 5.56
C ILE A 347 -5.29 -1.97 6.11
N ASP A 348 -5.99 -0.97 6.65
CA ASP A 348 -7.35 -1.12 7.17
C ASP A 348 -8.34 -1.54 6.06
N GLU A 349 -8.25 -0.92 4.89
CA GLU A 349 -9.12 -1.24 3.75
C GLU A 349 -8.83 -2.63 3.15
N ILE A 350 -7.57 -3.07 3.20
CA ILE A 350 -7.19 -4.43 2.82
C ILE A 350 -7.71 -5.45 3.83
N ARG A 351 -7.59 -5.18 5.14
CA ARG A 351 -8.10 -6.08 6.18
C ARG A 351 -9.60 -6.28 6.08
N LYS A 352 -10.38 -5.22 5.81
CA LYS A 352 -11.83 -5.34 5.58
C LYS A 352 -12.16 -6.32 4.44
N ARG A 353 -11.43 -6.23 3.32
CA ARG A 353 -11.59 -7.14 2.17
C ARG A 353 -11.22 -8.57 2.55
N LEU A 354 -10.08 -8.76 3.19
CA LEU A 354 -9.63 -10.08 3.63
C LEU A 354 -10.63 -10.74 4.58
N ILE A 355 -11.19 -10.01 5.54
CA ILE A 355 -12.22 -10.55 6.45
C ILE A 355 -13.47 -10.98 5.67
N LEU A 356 -13.95 -10.17 4.73
CA LEU A 356 -15.12 -10.50 3.91
C LEU A 356 -14.85 -11.72 2.99
N LEU A 357 -13.67 -11.78 2.38
CA LEU A 357 -13.23 -12.91 1.57
C LEU A 357 -13.08 -14.19 2.41
N SER A 358 -12.56 -14.09 3.64
CA SER A 358 -12.51 -15.21 4.59
C SER A 358 -13.91 -15.68 4.97
N SER A 359 -14.86 -14.77 5.21
CA SER A 359 -16.26 -15.14 5.49
C SER A 359 -16.94 -15.87 4.31
N ALA A 360 -16.47 -15.62 3.08
CA ALA A 360 -16.88 -16.34 1.88
C ALA A 360 -16.05 -17.61 1.60
N LYS A 361 -15.10 -17.96 2.47
CA LYS A 361 -14.13 -19.05 2.31
C LYS A 361 -13.36 -18.98 0.97
N LEU A 362 -13.03 -17.76 0.52
CA LEU A 362 -12.23 -17.52 -0.70
C LEU A 362 -10.74 -17.37 -0.40
N VAL A 363 -10.39 -17.09 0.85
CA VAL A 363 -9.01 -17.03 1.36
C VAL A 363 -8.92 -17.76 2.70
N TYR A 364 -7.72 -18.25 3.02
CA TYR A 364 -7.40 -18.89 4.29
C TYR A 364 -6.07 -18.35 4.82
N TYR A 365 -5.81 -18.52 6.12
CA TYR A 365 -4.52 -18.20 6.71
C TYR A 365 -3.51 -19.30 6.39
N VAL A 366 -2.43 -18.93 5.70
CA VAL A 366 -1.28 -19.83 5.48
C VAL A 366 -0.38 -19.83 6.72
N ASP A 367 -0.25 -18.67 7.36
CA ASP A 367 0.39 -18.48 8.66
C ASP A 367 -0.28 -17.30 9.39
N ASN A 368 0.24 -16.91 10.56
CA ASN A 368 -0.34 -15.84 11.39
C ASN A 368 -0.45 -14.45 10.71
N ASP A 369 0.28 -14.18 9.63
CA ASP A 369 0.26 -12.86 8.96
C ASP A 369 -0.01 -12.95 7.45
N LYS A 370 0.05 -14.13 6.83
CA LYS A 370 -0.14 -14.33 5.39
C LYS A 370 -1.44 -15.05 5.05
N TYR A 371 -2.05 -14.59 3.97
CA TYR A 371 -3.24 -15.18 3.38
C TYR A 371 -2.89 -15.91 2.09
N GLY A 372 -3.58 -17.02 1.83
CA GLY A 372 -3.57 -17.75 0.57
C GLY A 372 -4.99 -17.84 -0.03
N VAL A 373 -5.08 -18.29 -1.27
CA VAL A 373 -6.37 -18.50 -1.97
C VAL A 373 -6.84 -19.92 -1.76
N THR A 374 -8.12 -20.11 -1.41
CA THR A 374 -8.74 -21.44 -1.31
C THR A 374 -9.11 -22.02 -2.68
N ALA A 375 -9.41 -23.30 -2.78
CA ALA A 375 -9.90 -23.97 -3.98
C ALA A 375 -11.19 -23.33 -4.51
N ARG A 376 -12.06 -22.80 -3.64
CA ARG A 376 -13.20 -21.97 -4.03
C ARG A 376 -12.77 -20.63 -4.62
N GLY A 377 -11.78 -19.97 -4.03
CA GLY A 377 -11.20 -18.74 -4.57
C GLY A 377 -10.58 -18.96 -5.95
N GLU A 378 -9.90 -20.09 -6.15
CA GLU A 378 -9.36 -20.50 -7.44
C GLU A 378 -10.47 -20.67 -8.49
N LYS A 379 -11.53 -21.41 -8.17
CA LYS A 379 -12.69 -21.58 -9.08
C LYS A 379 -13.33 -20.25 -9.45
N LEU A 380 -13.47 -19.34 -8.48
CA LEU A 380 -14.01 -18.00 -8.74
C LEU A 380 -13.13 -17.24 -9.74
N LEU A 381 -11.82 -17.20 -9.51
CA LEU A 381 -10.89 -16.49 -10.40
C LEU A 381 -10.89 -17.08 -11.82
N ASP A 382 -11.01 -18.40 -11.95
CA ASP A 382 -11.09 -19.08 -13.24
C ASP A 382 -12.41 -18.77 -13.97
N GLU A 383 -13.55 -18.80 -13.26
CA GLU A 383 -14.87 -18.51 -13.82
C GLU A 383 -14.97 -17.08 -14.37
N PHE A 384 -14.39 -16.10 -13.66
CA PHE A 384 -14.40 -14.69 -14.09
C PHE A 384 -13.16 -14.29 -14.90
N SER A 385 -12.25 -15.23 -15.21
CA SER A 385 -11.01 -14.98 -15.95
C SER A 385 -10.21 -13.78 -15.42
N VAL A 386 -10.15 -13.63 -14.09
CA VAL A 386 -9.50 -12.49 -13.46
C VAL A 386 -8.00 -12.71 -13.47
N THR A 387 -7.33 -12.07 -14.43
CA THR A 387 -5.88 -12.04 -14.48
C THR A 387 -5.34 -10.86 -13.69
N VAL A 388 -4.26 -11.11 -12.98
CA VAL A 388 -3.44 -10.05 -12.39
C VAL A 388 -2.88 -9.17 -13.50
N VAL A 389 -2.62 -7.89 -13.20
CA VAL A 389 -1.74 -7.06 -14.02
C VAL A 389 -0.34 -7.65 -13.88
N ASN A 390 -0.01 -8.63 -14.73
CA ASN A 390 1.17 -9.47 -14.56
C ASN A 390 2.38 -8.89 -15.30
N ALA A 391 3.37 -8.49 -14.50
CA ALA A 391 4.78 -8.63 -14.89
C ALA A 391 5.16 -10.13 -14.87
N VAL A 392 5.56 -10.62 -16.05
CA VAL A 392 6.36 -11.83 -16.32
C VAL A 392 5.71 -13.20 -16.02
N GLN A 393 5.08 -13.77 -17.06
CA GLN A 393 5.51 -15.01 -17.73
C GLN A 393 4.52 -15.31 -18.88
N LYS A 394 4.96 -15.03 -20.11
CA LYS A 394 4.52 -15.71 -21.33
C LYS A 394 5.71 -15.73 -22.28
N ASP A 395 6.57 -16.72 -22.08
CA ASP A 395 7.30 -17.27 -23.20
C ASP A 395 6.39 -18.28 -23.89
N GLU A 396 6.38 -18.12 -25.21
CA GLU A 396 5.75 -18.94 -26.24
C GLU A 396 4.23 -18.77 -26.43
N GLU A 397 3.92 -18.27 -27.63
CA GLU A 397 2.62 -18.21 -28.29
C GLU A 397 1.62 -17.15 -27.82
N ARG A 398 1.97 -15.87 -28.06
CA ARG A 398 1.05 -14.90 -28.68
C ARG A 398 1.84 -13.90 -29.51
N LYS A 399 1.94 -14.19 -30.81
CA LYS A 399 2.31 -13.18 -31.80
C LYS A 399 1.18 -12.14 -31.83
N THR A 400 1.60 -10.88 -31.84
CA THR A 400 0.80 -9.64 -31.95
C THR A 400 -0.08 -9.26 -30.75
N GLU A 401 0.56 -8.83 -29.66
CA GLU A 401 -0.04 -7.88 -28.70
C GLU A 401 0.87 -6.63 -28.59
N SER A 402 0.23 -5.50 -28.32
CA SER A 402 0.71 -4.12 -28.53
C SER A 402 1.98 -3.78 -27.72
N GLY A 403 2.95 -3.09 -28.33
CA GLY A 403 4.15 -2.61 -27.63
C GLY A 403 3.86 -1.63 -26.47
N ALA A 404 2.65 -1.07 -26.39
CA ALA A 404 2.22 -0.17 -25.33
C ALA A 404 1.85 -0.91 -24.03
N GLU A 405 1.27 -2.11 -24.11
CA GLU A 405 0.88 -2.91 -22.93
C GLU A 405 2.13 -3.43 -22.20
N LEU A 406 3.09 -3.99 -22.94
CA LEU A 406 4.39 -4.43 -22.41
C LEU A 406 5.18 -3.30 -21.72
N GLN A 407 5.07 -2.07 -22.22
CA GLN A 407 5.77 -0.91 -21.64
C GLN A 407 5.09 -0.42 -20.36
N LYS A 408 3.76 -0.48 -20.31
CA LYS A 408 2.97 -0.19 -19.10
C LYS A 408 3.27 -1.20 -17.99
N ASP A 409 3.33 -2.49 -18.33
CA ASP A 409 3.63 -3.55 -17.35
C ASP A 409 5.04 -3.40 -16.75
N LEU A 410 6.03 -3.06 -17.57
CA LEU A 410 7.39 -2.81 -17.08
C LEU A 410 7.45 -1.59 -16.15
N CYS A 411 6.75 -0.51 -16.51
CA CYS A 411 6.65 0.71 -15.70
C CYS A 411 6.12 0.39 -14.30
N GLU A 412 4.96 -0.28 -14.21
CA GLU A 412 4.35 -0.64 -12.92
C GLU A 412 5.21 -1.62 -12.12
N SER A 413 5.88 -2.57 -12.79
CA SER A 413 6.80 -3.50 -12.12
C SER A 413 7.97 -2.79 -11.45
N VAL A 414 8.58 -1.81 -12.11
CA VAL A 414 9.70 -1.04 -11.56
C VAL A 414 9.24 -0.21 -10.37
N ILE A 415 8.08 0.46 -10.47
CA ILE A 415 7.51 1.28 -9.40
C ILE A 415 7.15 0.41 -8.18
N THR A 416 6.51 -0.74 -8.41
CA THR A 416 6.11 -1.68 -7.35
C THR A 416 7.33 -2.13 -6.54
N GLU A 417 8.37 -2.59 -7.24
CA GLU A 417 9.57 -3.08 -6.60
C GLU A 417 10.31 -1.97 -5.84
N LEU A 418 10.39 -0.76 -6.42
CA LEU A 418 10.98 0.41 -5.76
C LEU A 418 10.28 0.74 -4.43
N ARG A 419 8.94 0.72 -4.41
CA ARG A 419 8.17 0.97 -3.18
C ARG A 419 8.34 -0.13 -2.14
N LEU A 420 8.19 -1.39 -2.53
CA LEU A 420 8.29 -2.52 -1.61
C LEU A 420 9.67 -2.58 -0.94
N SER A 421 10.72 -2.48 -1.76
CA SER A 421 12.10 -2.55 -1.29
C SER A 421 12.50 -1.35 -0.42
N SER A 422 11.98 -0.14 -0.69
CA SER A 422 12.25 1.05 0.13
C SER A 422 11.82 0.92 1.61
N ARG A 423 10.89 0.00 1.90
CA ARG A 423 10.38 -0.28 3.25
C ARG A 423 10.93 -1.56 3.87
N ASP A 424 11.77 -2.28 3.12
CA ASP A 424 12.38 -3.53 3.54
C ASP A 424 13.79 -3.27 4.09
N SER A 425 13.87 -2.64 5.27
CA SER A 425 15.16 -2.34 5.90
C SER A 425 15.96 -3.57 6.32
N ALA A 426 15.39 -4.78 6.19
CA ALA A 426 16.12 -6.02 6.41
C ALA A 426 16.94 -6.44 5.17
N ASN A 427 16.59 -5.93 3.98
CA ASN A 427 17.25 -6.25 2.71
C ASN A 427 17.58 -4.96 1.94
N PRO A 428 18.52 -4.12 2.43
CA PRO A 428 18.86 -2.83 1.79
C PRO A 428 19.32 -3.00 0.34
N ASP A 429 20.10 -4.05 0.04
CA ASP A 429 20.54 -4.42 -1.32
C ASP A 429 19.37 -4.54 -2.33
N ARG A 430 18.19 -4.95 -1.86
CA ARG A 430 16.98 -5.06 -2.70
C ARG A 430 16.57 -3.68 -3.20
N PHE A 431 16.61 -2.67 -2.32
CA PHE A 431 16.26 -1.30 -2.67
C PHE A 431 17.30 -0.68 -3.59
N GLU A 432 18.59 -0.92 -3.34
CA GLU A 432 19.68 -0.47 -4.21
C GLU A 432 19.53 -1.01 -5.64
N LYS A 433 19.21 -2.31 -5.78
CA LYS A 433 18.93 -2.93 -7.09
C LYS A 433 17.67 -2.34 -7.75
N ALA A 434 16.63 -2.05 -6.98
CA ALA A 434 15.42 -1.40 -7.50
C ALA A 434 15.72 0.01 -8.03
N ILE A 435 16.54 0.78 -7.31
CA ILE A 435 17.01 2.12 -7.75
C ILE A 435 17.82 2.02 -9.03
N LYS A 436 18.75 1.05 -9.13
CA LYS A 436 19.47 0.78 -10.39
C LYS A 436 18.49 0.54 -11.54
N SER A 437 17.53 -0.35 -11.36
CA SER A 437 16.52 -0.66 -12.38
C SER A 437 15.69 0.56 -12.78
N ALA A 438 15.31 1.40 -11.82
CA ALA A 438 14.60 2.66 -12.08
C ALA A 438 15.43 3.60 -12.95
N PHE A 439 16.71 3.82 -12.64
CA PHE A 439 17.55 4.69 -13.46
C PHE A 439 17.89 4.11 -14.83
N VAL A 440 18.00 2.78 -14.96
CA VAL A 440 18.09 2.13 -16.28
C VAL A 440 16.83 2.39 -17.11
N TYR A 441 15.64 2.30 -16.49
CA TYR A 441 14.37 2.61 -17.15
C TYR A 441 14.32 4.07 -17.63
N LEU A 442 14.86 5.00 -16.83
CA LEU A 442 15.00 6.42 -17.19
C LEU A 442 16.07 6.70 -18.27
N GLY A 443 16.75 5.67 -18.79
CA GLY A 443 17.73 5.78 -19.87
C GLY A 443 19.17 6.03 -19.42
N PHE A 444 19.47 5.94 -18.12
CA PHE A 444 20.84 6.04 -17.62
C PHE A 444 21.61 4.73 -17.76
N GLN A 445 22.94 4.83 -17.75
CA GLN A 445 23.79 3.70 -17.40
C GLN A 445 23.89 3.66 -15.87
N ALA A 446 23.37 2.61 -15.23
CA ALA A 446 23.42 2.46 -13.77
C ALA A 446 24.17 1.18 -13.36
N ALA A 447 25.08 1.31 -12.41
CA ALA A 447 25.81 0.20 -11.82
C ALA A 447 25.49 0.11 -10.32
N TRP A 448 25.07 -1.08 -9.87
CA TRP A 448 24.98 -1.39 -8.45
C TRP A 448 26.36 -1.80 -7.95
N LEU A 449 26.88 -1.10 -6.94
CA LEU A 449 28.20 -1.35 -6.38
C LEU A 449 28.09 -2.04 -5.02
N GLY A 450 27.18 -1.57 -4.15
CA GLY A 450 26.71 -2.21 -2.92
C GLY A 450 27.76 -2.54 -1.86
N GLY A 451 27.31 -2.64 -0.61
CA GLY A 451 28.11 -3.14 0.51
C GLY A 451 28.70 -2.07 1.43
N SER A 452 29.05 -2.48 2.65
CA SER A 452 29.43 -1.57 3.74
C SER A 452 30.57 -0.62 3.35
N GLY A 453 30.30 0.70 3.49
CA GLY A 453 31.26 1.77 3.21
C GLY A 453 31.43 2.11 1.73
N LYS A 454 30.68 1.49 0.81
CA LYS A 454 30.71 1.79 -0.62
C LYS A 454 29.48 2.60 -1.04
N THR A 455 29.58 3.26 -2.19
CA THR A 455 28.41 3.86 -2.85
C THR A 455 27.45 2.77 -3.27
N ASP A 456 26.16 2.99 -3.12
CA ASP A 456 25.17 1.95 -3.41
C ASP A 456 24.96 1.80 -4.92
N VAL A 457 24.67 2.92 -5.61
CA VAL A 457 24.44 2.96 -7.05
C VAL A 457 25.22 4.11 -7.69
N LEU A 458 25.89 3.84 -8.81
CA LEU A 458 26.52 4.86 -9.63
C LEU A 458 25.75 5.00 -10.93
N ILE A 459 25.27 6.20 -11.25
CA ILE A 459 24.55 6.48 -12.50
C ILE A 459 25.35 7.43 -13.39
N GLN A 460 25.28 7.19 -14.70
CA GLN A 460 25.96 7.98 -15.71
C GLN A 460 25.00 8.27 -16.87
N ALA A 461 24.95 9.54 -17.30
CA ALA A 461 24.17 9.93 -18.48
C ALA A 461 24.80 9.37 -19.76
N ARG A 462 24.01 8.67 -20.58
CA ARG A 462 24.45 8.09 -21.86
C ARG A 462 24.53 9.17 -22.95
N THR A 463 25.55 10.02 -22.89
CA THR A 463 25.79 11.08 -23.88
C THR A 463 27.28 11.21 -24.19
N ALA A 464 27.64 12.12 -25.11
CA ALA A 464 29.03 12.39 -25.47
C ALA A 464 29.87 12.68 -24.20
N PRO A 465 31.13 12.20 -24.11
CA PRO A 465 31.92 12.30 -22.87
C PRO A 465 32.04 13.70 -22.27
N LYS A 466 31.98 14.76 -23.09
CA LYS A 466 32.02 16.17 -22.63
C LYS A 466 30.70 16.68 -22.03
N LEU A 467 29.58 16.02 -22.35
CA LEU A 467 28.23 16.37 -21.89
C LEU A 467 27.73 15.36 -20.83
N SER A 468 28.43 14.23 -20.71
CA SER A 468 28.14 13.18 -19.72
C SER A 468 28.41 13.71 -18.33
N TYR A 469 27.60 13.25 -17.38
CA TYR A 469 27.81 13.48 -15.96
C TYR A 469 27.55 12.19 -15.19
N VAL A 470 28.11 12.12 -13.99
CA VAL A 470 28.03 10.97 -13.09
C VAL A 470 27.41 11.41 -11.76
N VAL A 471 26.53 10.58 -11.22
CA VAL A 471 25.91 10.80 -9.91
C VAL A 471 26.18 9.60 -9.01
N ALA A 472 26.72 9.87 -7.83
CA ALA A 472 26.81 8.89 -6.75
C ALA A 472 25.49 8.87 -5.97
N VAL A 473 24.82 7.73 -5.98
CA VAL A 473 23.50 7.55 -5.37
C VAL A 473 23.62 6.64 -4.15
N ASP A 474 23.08 7.12 -3.03
CA ASP A 474 22.96 6.37 -1.78
C ASP A 474 21.48 6.07 -1.51
N ALA A 475 21.20 4.84 -1.08
CA ALA A 475 19.88 4.31 -0.86
C ALA A 475 19.60 4.18 0.64
N LYS A 476 18.41 4.63 1.07
CA LYS A 476 17.98 4.51 2.46
C LYS A 476 16.61 3.84 2.55
N SER A 477 16.62 2.54 2.79
CA SER A 477 15.43 1.74 3.07
C SER A 477 15.07 1.79 4.56
N THR A 478 13.84 2.12 4.93
CA THR A 478 13.41 2.21 6.33
C THR A 478 12.04 1.57 6.56
N GLN A 479 11.92 0.74 7.62
CA GLN A 479 10.64 0.10 7.95
C GLN A 479 9.54 1.10 8.32
N SER A 480 9.92 2.23 8.93
CA SER A 480 9.04 3.34 9.30
C SER A 480 8.63 4.21 8.11
N GLY A 481 9.32 4.07 6.97
CA GLY A 481 9.09 4.84 5.74
C GLY A 481 9.68 6.24 5.74
N ASN A 482 10.21 6.74 6.86
CA ASN A 482 10.88 8.06 6.91
C ASN A 482 12.39 7.90 7.07
N VAL A 483 13.15 8.72 6.35
CA VAL A 483 14.60 8.88 6.48
C VAL A 483 14.88 10.19 7.22
N THR A 484 15.67 10.11 8.29
CA THR A 484 16.07 11.26 9.12
C THR A 484 17.55 11.59 8.92
N GLU A 485 17.99 12.77 9.38
CA GLU A 485 19.39 13.22 9.25
C GLU A 485 20.39 12.25 9.92
N GLU A 486 20.04 11.68 11.07
CA GLU A 486 20.90 10.72 11.80
C GLU A 486 21.20 9.44 11.01
N MET A 487 20.39 9.13 10.00
CA MET A 487 20.57 7.96 9.13
C MET A 487 21.51 8.24 7.95
N ILE A 488 22.00 9.47 7.80
CA ILE A 488 22.78 9.92 6.65
C ILE A 488 24.17 10.36 7.09
N ASP A 489 25.19 9.67 6.59
CA ASP A 489 26.58 10.06 6.74
C ASP A 489 27.03 10.92 5.55
N PHE A 490 26.97 12.24 5.74
CA PHE A 490 27.37 13.22 4.72
C PHE A 490 28.87 13.21 4.42
N ASP A 491 29.71 12.81 5.37
CA ASP A 491 31.16 12.74 5.14
C ASP A 491 31.47 11.58 4.21
N THR A 492 30.84 10.43 4.43
CA THR A 492 30.91 9.26 3.53
C THR A 492 30.41 9.61 2.11
N LEU A 493 29.29 10.35 1.97
CA LEU A 493 28.81 10.78 0.64
C LEU A 493 29.81 11.66 -0.11
N LYS A 494 30.54 12.51 0.61
CA LYS A 494 31.58 13.37 0.05
C LYS A 494 32.79 12.56 -0.39
N GLU A 495 33.16 11.54 0.37
CA GLU A 495 34.22 10.60 -0.01
C GLU A 495 33.85 9.80 -1.25
N HIS A 496 32.63 9.26 -1.30
CA HIS A 496 32.07 8.54 -2.44
C HIS A 496 32.05 9.38 -3.72
N ARG A 497 31.61 10.64 -3.62
CA ARG A 497 31.62 11.57 -4.76
C ARG A 497 33.04 11.75 -5.32
N LYS A 498 34.04 11.90 -4.45
CA LYS A 498 35.44 12.02 -4.86
C LYS A 498 35.98 10.72 -5.46
N LEU A 499 35.70 9.59 -4.83
CA LEU A 499 36.17 8.26 -5.23
C LEU A 499 35.72 7.92 -6.65
N HIS A 500 34.46 8.22 -6.98
CA HIS A 500 33.88 7.91 -8.28
C HIS A 500 33.98 9.05 -9.29
N HIS A 501 34.66 10.15 -8.95
CA HIS A 501 34.68 11.37 -9.76
C HIS A 501 33.28 11.83 -10.17
N ALA A 502 32.30 11.67 -9.27
CA ALA A 502 30.91 12.00 -9.55
C ALA A 502 30.72 13.53 -9.49
N ASP A 503 29.95 14.05 -10.44
CA ASP A 503 29.60 15.47 -10.51
C ASP A 503 28.60 15.84 -9.41
N TYR A 504 27.69 14.91 -9.09
CA TYR A 504 26.59 15.12 -8.14
C TYR A 504 26.48 13.96 -7.15
N SER A 505 25.78 14.20 -6.03
CA SER A 505 25.29 13.11 -5.16
C SER A 505 23.79 13.22 -4.98
N ALA A 506 23.14 12.08 -4.91
CA ALA A 506 21.73 11.98 -4.59
C ALA A 506 21.49 10.93 -3.50
N ILE A 507 20.44 11.11 -2.72
CA ILE A 507 19.94 10.10 -1.79
C ILE A 507 18.53 9.73 -2.24
N VAL A 508 18.28 8.43 -2.35
CA VAL A 508 16.95 7.88 -2.63
C VAL A 508 16.42 7.17 -1.38
N GLY A 509 15.20 7.52 -0.96
CA GLY A 509 14.59 6.97 0.25
C GLY A 509 13.07 6.94 0.17
N CYS A 510 12.40 6.22 1.08
CA CYS A 510 10.94 6.11 1.04
C CYS A 510 10.23 7.48 1.20
N SER A 511 10.68 8.31 2.16
CA SER A 511 10.27 9.71 2.32
C SER A 511 11.24 10.44 3.24
N PHE A 512 11.32 11.77 3.16
CA PHE A 512 12.23 12.59 3.95
C PHE A 512 11.48 13.56 4.86
N ARG A 513 11.95 13.74 6.10
CA ARG A 513 11.39 14.73 7.04
C ARG A 513 12.47 15.43 7.86
N GLY A 514 12.19 16.70 8.16
CA GLY A 514 12.95 17.51 9.11
C GLY A 514 13.79 18.61 8.44
N GLU A 515 13.64 19.85 8.89
CA GLU A 515 14.36 21.01 8.33
C GLU A 515 15.88 20.86 8.43
N ARG A 516 16.37 20.24 9.51
CA ARG A 516 17.80 19.99 9.70
C ARG A 516 18.39 19.13 8.58
N LEU A 517 17.70 18.07 8.18
CA LEU A 517 18.10 17.21 7.05
C LEU A 517 18.20 18.05 5.77
N PHE A 518 17.17 18.85 5.48
CA PHE A 518 17.14 19.67 4.27
C PHE A 518 18.27 20.70 4.25
N ASN A 519 18.57 21.36 5.38
CA ASN A 519 19.68 22.31 5.48
C ASN A 519 21.03 21.64 5.24
N ARG A 520 21.27 20.47 5.85
CA ARG A 520 22.50 19.68 5.64
C ARG A 520 22.66 19.24 4.19
N CYS A 521 21.60 18.80 3.53
CA CYS A 521 21.65 18.46 2.11
C CYS A 521 22.03 19.66 1.22
N ARG A 522 21.57 20.88 1.55
CA ARG A 522 21.99 22.09 0.84
C ARG A 522 23.47 22.41 1.08
N GLU A 523 23.94 22.33 2.32
CA GLU A 523 25.36 22.54 2.67
C GLU A 523 26.30 21.59 1.91
N HIS A 524 25.91 20.31 1.81
CA HIS A 524 26.71 19.27 1.16
C HIS A 524 26.40 19.07 -0.33
N LYS A 525 25.52 19.89 -0.90
CA LYS A 525 25.08 19.82 -2.31
C LYS A 525 24.59 18.42 -2.69
N VAL A 526 23.59 17.91 -1.97
CA VAL A 526 22.99 16.58 -2.16
C VAL A 526 21.52 16.74 -2.56
N ALA A 527 21.11 16.07 -3.62
CA ALA A 527 19.72 15.97 -4.05
C ALA A 527 18.98 14.86 -3.27
N LEU A 528 17.75 15.11 -2.86
CA LEU A 528 16.87 14.14 -2.21
C LEU A 528 15.74 13.74 -3.16
N LEU A 529 15.65 12.45 -3.46
CA LEU A 529 14.64 11.86 -4.33
C LEU A 529 13.84 10.85 -3.50
N ASP A 530 12.63 11.20 -3.08
CA ASP A 530 11.80 10.19 -2.44
C ASP A 530 11.18 9.25 -3.48
N VAL A 531 10.59 8.16 -3.00
CA VAL A 531 9.98 7.17 -3.90
C VAL A 531 8.79 7.75 -4.67
N ASP A 532 8.11 8.77 -4.14
CA ASP A 532 7.01 9.43 -4.85
C ASP A 532 7.55 10.25 -6.04
N ILE A 533 8.65 10.98 -5.85
CA ILE A 533 9.38 11.68 -6.91
C ILE A 533 9.90 10.69 -7.96
N MET A 534 10.54 9.60 -7.54
CA MET A 534 11.05 8.58 -8.45
C MET A 534 9.93 7.91 -9.25
N GLU A 535 8.80 7.60 -8.61
CA GLU A 535 7.61 7.09 -9.30
C GLU A 535 7.13 8.08 -10.37
N GLN A 536 6.99 9.37 -10.02
CA GLN A 536 6.55 10.36 -10.98
C GLN A 536 7.54 10.51 -12.14
N MET A 537 8.85 10.45 -11.89
CA MET A 537 9.86 10.44 -12.96
C MET A 537 9.68 9.25 -13.92
N ILE A 538 9.44 8.05 -13.39
CA ILE A 538 9.23 6.83 -14.19
C ILE A 538 7.94 6.94 -15.01
N ARG A 539 6.84 7.41 -14.41
CA ARG A 539 5.56 7.63 -15.11
C ARG A 539 5.70 8.69 -16.20
N ASN A 540 6.36 9.81 -15.89
CA ASN A 540 6.64 10.88 -16.83
C ASN A 540 7.45 10.36 -18.03
N GLN A 541 8.45 9.52 -17.79
CA GLN A 541 9.27 8.93 -18.85
C GLN A 541 8.48 7.97 -19.74
N ALA A 542 7.48 7.27 -19.20
CA ALA A 542 6.60 6.40 -19.98
C ALA A 542 5.64 7.20 -20.88
N GLU A 543 5.22 8.38 -20.42
CA GLU A 543 4.26 9.25 -21.12
C GLU A 543 4.95 10.18 -22.13
N ILE A 544 5.91 11.01 -21.68
CA ILE A 544 6.68 11.95 -22.51
C ILE A 544 8.17 11.73 -22.19
N PRO A 545 8.88 10.93 -23.01
CA PRO A 545 10.25 10.53 -22.70
C PRO A 545 11.21 11.71 -22.82
N LEU A 546 12.06 11.87 -21.81
CA LEU A 546 13.16 12.82 -21.82
C LEU A 546 14.51 12.12 -21.98
N THR A 547 15.53 12.91 -22.27
CA THR A 547 16.92 12.44 -22.35
C THR A 547 17.64 12.60 -21.01
N GLY A 548 18.73 11.87 -20.82
CA GLY A 548 19.59 12.03 -19.63
C GLY A 548 20.10 13.45 -19.44
N GLU A 549 20.26 14.24 -20.51
CA GLU A 549 20.65 15.64 -20.41
C GLU A 549 19.59 16.50 -19.71
N ASN A 550 18.30 16.27 -19.99
CA ASN A 550 17.22 17.01 -19.34
C ASN A 550 17.20 16.75 -17.83
N TYR A 551 17.44 15.50 -17.43
CA TYR A 551 17.52 15.10 -16.02
C TYR A 551 18.72 15.67 -15.28
N LYS A 552 19.70 16.30 -15.95
CA LYS A 552 20.79 16.99 -15.26
C LYS A 552 20.27 18.08 -14.31
N LYS A 553 19.22 18.79 -14.71
CA LYS A 553 18.55 19.83 -13.91
C LYS A 553 18.01 19.29 -12.58
N ILE A 554 17.75 17.98 -12.46
CA ILE A 554 17.34 17.34 -11.21
C ILE A 554 18.52 17.23 -10.24
N PHE A 555 19.68 16.81 -10.72
CA PHE A 555 20.85 16.57 -9.87
C PHE A 555 21.65 17.83 -9.54
N GLU A 556 21.43 18.92 -10.29
CA GLU A 556 21.94 20.26 -9.96
C GLU A 556 21.24 20.89 -8.74
N GLN A 557 20.04 20.41 -8.40
CA GLN A 557 19.31 20.84 -7.21
C GLN A 557 19.92 20.28 -5.92
N THR A 558 19.53 20.88 -4.79
CA THR A 558 19.98 20.46 -3.46
C THR A 558 18.81 20.45 -2.48
N GLY A 559 18.74 19.44 -1.62
CA GLY A 559 17.54 19.18 -0.80
C GLY A 559 16.49 18.41 -1.60
N ILE A 560 15.22 18.50 -1.19
CA ILE A 560 14.11 17.86 -1.93
C ILE A 560 14.05 18.43 -3.34
N VAL A 561 14.10 17.53 -4.33
CA VAL A 561 14.03 17.87 -5.74
C VAL A 561 12.62 18.33 -6.11
N ASP A 562 12.54 19.39 -6.89
CA ASP A 562 11.34 19.77 -7.63
C ASP A 562 11.42 19.28 -9.08
N LEU A 563 10.38 18.57 -9.52
CA LEU A 563 10.28 18.04 -10.88
C LEU A 563 9.90 19.11 -11.92
N SER A 564 9.38 20.26 -11.49
CA SER A 564 8.95 21.35 -12.40
C SER A 564 10.06 21.85 -13.31
N VAL A 565 11.33 21.66 -12.92
CA VAL A 565 12.50 21.99 -13.76
C VAL A 565 12.54 21.24 -15.09
N LEU A 566 11.77 20.16 -15.21
CA LEU A 566 11.63 19.35 -16.42
C LEU A 566 10.46 19.79 -17.31
N ASP A 567 9.54 20.61 -16.80
CA ASP A 567 8.28 20.95 -17.49
C ASP A 567 8.54 21.63 -18.83
N GLU A 568 9.52 22.52 -18.92
CA GLU A 568 9.91 23.17 -20.17
C GLU A 568 10.24 22.15 -21.28
N ALA A 569 11.07 21.14 -20.97
CA ALA A 569 11.48 20.12 -21.93
C ALA A 569 10.32 19.17 -22.28
N ARG A 570 9.46 18.86 -21.30
CA ARG A 570 8.27 18.02 -21.52
C ARG A 570 7.25 18.74 -22.40
N ASN A 571 6.91 19.98 -22.06
CA ASN A 571 5.96 20.81 -22.81
C ASN A 571 6.46 21.04 -24.24
N GLN A 572 7.76 21.22 -24.45
CA GLN A 572 8.34 21.32 -25.79
C GLN A 572 8.17 20.01 -26.58
N THR A 573 8.42 18.87 -25.95
CA THR A 573 8.25 17.54 -26.59
C THR A 573 6.79 17.26 -26.92
N GLU A 574 5.87 17.57 -26.01
CA GLU A 574 4.42 17.45 -26.22
C GLU A 574 3.95 18.37 -27.35
N ARG A 575 4.41 19.64 -27.35
CA ARG A 575 4.10 20.62 -28.39
C ARG A 575 4.53 20.13 -29.77
N TYR A 576 5.71 19.52 -29.89
CA TYR A 576 6.15 18.93 -31.17
C TYR A 576 5.25 17.76 -31.59
N GLY A 577 4.82 16.91 -30.66
CA GLY A 577 3.82 15.87 -30.95
C GLY A 577 2.49 16.42 -31.46
N GLN A 578 1.98 17.47 -30.82
CA GLN A 578 0.76 18.16 -31.24
C GLN A 578 0.91 18.83 -32.61
N LEU A 579 2.07 19.45 -32.90
CA LEU A 579 2.34 20.05 -34.20
C LEU A 579 2.40 19.00 -35.31
N VAL A 580 3.00 17.83 -35.06
CA VAL A 580 2.99 16.70 -36.01
C VAL A 580 1.55 16.31 -36.36
N ASP A 581 0.69 16.15 -35.35
CA ASP A 581 -0.71 15.79 -35.54
C ASP A 581 -1.49 16.89 -36.30
N ALA A 582 -1.34 18.16 -35.89
CA ALA A 582 -2.04 19.27 -36.51
C ALA A 582 -1.64 19.53 -37.97
N ILE A 583 -0.33 19.48 -38.27
CA ILE A 583 0.19 19.68 -39.63
C ILE A 583 -0.23 18.52 -40.54
N MET A 584 -0.13 17.28 -40.07
CA MET A 584 -0.58 16.13 -40.85
C MET A 584 -2.10 16.14 -41.05
N GLY A 585 -2.87 16.52 -40.03
CA GLY A 585 -4.31 16.71 -40.15
C GLY A 585 -4.66 17.71 -41.25
N CYS A 586 -3.96 18.85 -41.29
CA CYS A 586 -4.13 19.88 -42.32
C CYS A 586 -3.80 19.36 -43.73
N LEU A 587 -2.67 18.67 -43.92
CA LEU A 587 -2.28 18.15 -45.23
C LEU A 587 -3.20 17.01 -45.71
N VAL A 588 -3.67 16.15 -44.79
CA VAL A 588 -4.58 15.06 -45.13
C VAL A 588 -5.97 15.58 -45.45
N SER A 589 -6.49 16.56 -44.69
CA SER A 589 -7.79 17.17 -45.01
C SER A 589 -7.79 17.85 -46.37
N GLU A 590 -6.67 18.48 -46.72
CA GLU A 590 -6.52 19.19 -47.98
C GLU A 590 -6.33 18.25 -49.18
N SER A 591 -5.85 17.02 -48.96
CA SER A 591 -5.55 16.06 -50.04
C SER A 591 -6.74 15.70 -50.94
N GLN A 592 -7.98 16.02 -50.52
CA GLN A 592 -9.21 15.78 -51.27
C GLN A 592 -9.79 17.06 -51.89
N ASP A 593 -9.15 18.21 -51.73
CA ASP A 593 -9.62 19.49 -52.26
C ASP A 593 -9.21 19.65 -53.74
N GLU A 594 -10.20 19.85 -54.61
CA GLU A 594 -10.00 19.99 -56.05
C GLU A 594 -9.38 21.33 -56.46
N VAL A 595 -9.36 22.34 -55.57
CA VAL A 595 -8.87 23.69 -55.86
C VAL A 595 -7.39 23.83 -55.52
N THR A 596 -6.98 23.32 -54.36
CA THR A 596 -5.57 23.35 -53.91
C THR A 596 -4.77 22.14 -54.38
N GLU A 597 -5.44 21.13 -54.95
CA GLU A 597 -4.85 19.86 -55.39
C GLU A 597 -4.05 19.17 -54.27
N GLY A 598 -4.38 19.45 -53.00
CA GLY A 598 -3.71 18.90 -51.83
C GLY A 598 -2.32 19.44 -51.52
N VAL A 599 -1.91 20.55 -52.13
CA VAL A 599 -0.59 21.18 -51.93
C VAL A 599 -0.72 22.48 -51.15
N LEU A 600 -0.01 22.59 -50.02
CA LEU A 600 -0.03 23.75 -49.14
C LEU A 600 1.37 24.32 -48.86
N THR A 601 1.50 25.63 -48.86
CA THR A 601 2.69 26.33 -48.37
C THR A 601 2.76 26.37 -46.85
N SER A 602 3.94 26.57 -46.27
CA SER A 602 4.10 26.74 -44.81
C SER A 602 3.24 27.87 -44.24
N ARG A 603 2.98 28.92 -45.03
CA ARG A 603 2.11 30.04 -44.66
C ARG A 603 0.63 29.67 -44.64
N GLU A 604 0.18 28.82 -45.54
CA GLU A 604 -1.20 28.33 -45.56
C GLU A 604 -1.44 27.38 -44.39
N ILE A 605 -0.49 26.47 -44.15
CA ILE A 605 -0.51 25.60 -42.97
C ILE A 605 -0.57 26.48 -41.70
N TYR A 606 0.31 27.47 -41.54
CA TYR A 606 0.27 28.41 -40.43
C TYR A 606 -1.11 29.08 -40.27
N ARG A 607 -1.76 29.51 -41.35
CA ARG A 607 -3.11 30.11 -41.27
C ARG A 607 -4.15 29.15 -40.72
N THR A 608 -4.03 27.87 -41.01
CA THR A 608 -4.92 26.83 -40.48
C THR A 608 -4.61 26.51 -39.02
N VAL A 609 -3.32 26.40 -38.65
CA VAL A 609 -2.94 25.95 -37.30
C VAL A 609 -2.85 27.08 -36.26
N ARG A 610 -2.78 28.35 -36.67
CA ARG A 610 -2.56 29.48 -35.74
C ARG A 610 -3.70 29.69 -34.73
N ASP A 611 -4.91 29.28 -35.11
CA ASP A 611 -6.15 29.45 -34.34
C ASP A 611 -6.62 28.12 -33.72
N ASP A 612 -5.76 27.09 -33.73
CA ASP A 612 -6.06 25.77 -33.21
C ASP A 612 -6.01 25.75 -31.67
N GLU A 613 -7.12 25.32 -31.07
CA GLU A 613 -7.33 25.32 -29.61
C GLU A 613 -6.35 24.43 -28.84
N ARG A 614 -5.65 23.51 -29.53
CA ARG A 614 -4.60 22.68 -28.92
C ARG A 614 -3.41 23.50 -28.42
N PHE A 615 -3.16 24.68 -28.99
CA PHE A 615 -1.99 25.48 -28.68
C PHE A 615 -2.34 26.71 -27.83
N SER A 616 -1.80 26.77 -26.61
CA SER A 616 -1.87 27.97 -25.76
C SER A 616 -1.01 29.13 -26.29
N ILE A 617 0.00 28.82 -27.09
CA ILE A 617 0.88 29.77 -27.77
C ILE A 617 0.89 29.43 -29.26
N THR A 618 0.52 30.41 -30.10
CA THR A 618 0.44 30.25 -31.56
C THR A 618 1.74 29.68 -32.16
N PRO A 619 1.67 28.61 -32.99
CA PRO A 619 2.82 28.05 -33.69
C PRO A 619 3.56 29.07 -34.56
N GLY A 620 4.90 29.09 -34.46
CA GLY A 620 5.74 29.89 -35.34
C GLY A 620 5.90 29.27 -36.73
N LEU A 621 6.20 30.09 -37.76
CA LEU A 621 6.52 29.57 -39.09
C LEU A 621 7.78 28.69 -39.08
N ASP A 622 8.78 29.04 -38.27
CA ASP A 622 10.02 28.26 -38.15
C ASP A 622 9.73 26.88 -37.53
N GLU A 623 8.87 26.82 -36.49
CA GLU A 623 8.44 25.54 -35.88
C GLU A 623 7.73 24.66 -36.91
N ILE A 624 6.84 25.23 -37.71
CA ILE A 624 6.11 24.52 -38.77
C ILE A 624 7.08 23.99 -39.83
N GLU A 625 8.05 24.80 -40.25
CA GLU A 625 9.06 24.37 -41.22
C GLU A 625 9.96 23.25 -40.68
N ASP A 626 10.35 23.30 -39.41
CA ASP A 626 11.15 22.25 -38.79
C ASP A 626 10.39 20.91 -38.73
N ILE A 627 9.10 20.94 -38.38
CA ILE A 627 8.26 19.73 -38.40
C ILE A 627 8.05 19.22 -39.83
N LEU A 628 7.80 20.09 -40.80
CA LEU A 628 7.66 19.68 -42.21
C LEU A 628 8.94 19.02 -42.74
N ARG A 629 10.12 19.57 -42.42
CA ARG A 629 11.42 18.95 -42.78
C ARG A 629 11.61 17.59 -42.12
N PHE A 630 11.18 17.45 -40.86
CA PHE A 630 11.21 16.17 -40.15
C PHE A 630 10.30 15.13 -40.82
N LEU A 631 9.07 15.50 -41.19
CA LEU A 631 8.11 14.62 -41.83
C LEU A 631 8.47 14.28 -43.30
N GLU A 632 9.14 15.19 -43.99
CA GLU A 632 9.72 15.01 -45.33
C GLU A 632 10.95 14.09 -45.31
N SER A 633 11.66 14.01 -44.18
CA SER A 633 12.87 13.21 -44.03
C SER A 633 12.70 11.79 -44.58
N PRO A 634 13.69 11.21 -45.29
CA PRO A 634 13.62 9.84 -45.80
C PRO A 634 13.34 8.77 -44.72
N LEU A 635 13.62 9.07 -43.45
CA LEU A 635 13.32 8.20 -42.31
C LEU A 635 11.83 8.18 -41.97
N ILE A 636 11.10 9.29 -42.18
CA ILE A 636 9.66 9.38 -41.91
C ILE A 636 8.88 9.27 -43.21
N GLY A 637 9.14 10.17 -44.17
CA GLY A 637 8.66 10.11 -45.55
C GLY A 637 7.14 10.11 -45.69
N CYS A 638 6.44 10.88 -44.85
CA CYS A 638 4.97 11.00 -44.91
C CYS A 638 4.50 12.34 -45.49
N VAL A 639 5.42 13.29 -45.66
CA VAL A 639 5.19 14.55 -46.35
C VAL A 639 6.09 14.60 -47.59
N GLY A 640 5.53 15.04 -48.70
CA GLY A 640 6.27 15.36 -49.92
C GLY A 640 6.38 16.86 -50.09
N LYS A 641 7.38 17.29 -50.85
CA LYS A 641 7.60 18.70 -51.20
C LYS A 641 7.81 18.85 -52.69
N ASN A 642 7.09 19.77 -53.32
CA ASN A 642 7.32 20.20 -54.70
C ASN A 642 7.61 21.70 -54.74
N LYS A 643 7.65 22.28 -55.93
CA LYS A 643 7.91 23.71 -56.14
C LYS A 643 6.80 24.62 -55.59
N ASP A 644 5.59 24.08 -55.41
CA ASP A 644 4.36 24.81 -55.06
C ASP A 644 4.04 24.69 -53.55
N GLY A 645 4.52 23.63 -52.87
CA GLY A 645 4.34 23.47 -51.43
C GLY A 645 4.60 22.06 -50.92
N TYR A 646 3.99 21.75 -49.79
CA TYR A 646 4.01 20.44 -49.11
C TYR A 646 2.69 19.72 -49.31
N TYR A 647 2.73 18.39 -49.36
CA TYR A 647 1.55 17.54 -49.52
C TYR A 647 1.69 16.25 -48.73
N ALA A 648 0.56 15.64 -48.35
CA ALA A 648 0.57 14.34 -47.68
C ALA A 648 0.94 13.22 -48.67
N VAL A 649 1.94 12.40 -48.31
CA VAL A 649 2.31 11.17 -49.06
C VAL A 649 1.70 9.94 -48.40
N GLY A 650 1.48 10.00 -47.08
CA GLY A 650 0.96 8.91 -46.28
C GLY A 650 0.21 9.41 -45.04
N SER A 651 -0.27 8.48 -44.22
CA SER A 651 -1.06 8.81 -43.01
C SER A 651 -0.22 8.76 -41.73
N LEU A 652 -0.70 9.38 -40.65
CA LEU A 652 -0.10 9.27 -39.31
C LEU A 652 0.00 7.82 -38.82
N ASN A 653 -0.91 6.93 -39.25
CA ASN A 653 -0.84 5.52 -38.91
C ASN A 653 0.39 4.83 -39.52
N GLU A 654 0.77 5.19 -40.74
CA GLU A 654 1.96 4.66 -41.39
C GLU A 654 3.24 5.16 -40.72
N VAL A 655 3.24 6.43 -40.29
CA VAL A 655 4.31 7.03 -39.48
C VAL A 655 4.46 6.30 -38.14
N ALA A 656 3.35 6.06 -37.44
CA ALA A 656 3.35 5.31 -36.18
C ALA A 656 3.93 3.90 -36.36
N ASN A 657 3.57 3.20 -37.44
CA ASN A 657 4.13 1.88 -37.75
C ASN A 657 5.64 1.94 -38.00
N LYS A 658 6.15 2.96 -38.70
CA LYS A 658 7.59 3.17 -38.88
C LYS A 658 8.30 3.43 -37.56
N PHE A 659 7.76 4.29 -36.70
CA PHE A 659 8.33 4.54 -35.36
C PHE A 659 8.36 3.28 -34.50
N GLN A 660 7.31 2.45 -34.54
CA GLN A 660 7.32 1.16 -33.85
C GLN A 660 8.41 0.22 -34.39
N PHE A 661 8.60 0.19 -35.71
CA PHE A 661 9.69 -0.58 -36.33
C PHE A 661 11.07 -0.07 -35.88
N TYR A 662 11.31 1.24 -35.88
CA TYR A 662 12.57 1.82 -35.40
C TYR A 662 12.79 1.56 -33.90
N ALA A 663 11.76 1.73 -33.08
CA ALA A 663 11.81 1.45 -31.65
C ALA A 663 12.23 0.00 -31.36
N ARG A 664 11.68 -0.98 -32.11
CA ARG A 664 12.09 -2.39 -32.00
C ARG A 664 13.55 -2.61 -32.33
N ASN A 665 14.09 -1.91 -33.34
CA ASN A 665 15.50 -2.03 -33.71
C ASN A 665 16.44 -1.36 -32.70
N CYS A 666 16.06 -0.20 -32.15
CA CYS A 666 16.83 0.46 -31.08
C CYS A 666 16.92 -0.41 -29.81
N LYS A 667 15.86 -1.14 -29.46
CA LYS A 667 15.84 -2.03 -28.29
C LYS A 667 16.76 -3.26 -28.40
N LYS A 668 17.07 -3.73 -29.63
CA LYS A 668 17.97 -4.89 -29.84
C LYS A 668 19.41 -4.64 -29.41
N ILE A 669 19.88 -3.40 -29.51
CA ILE A 669 21.27 -3.02 -29.18
C ILE A 669 21.52 -3.11 -27.66
N ASN A 670 20.51 -2.81 -26.83
CA ASN A 670 20.62 -2.94 -25.37
C ASN A 670 20.77 -4.40 -24.90
N GLN A 671 20.22 -5.38 -25.64
CA GLN A 671 20.31 -6.81 -25.27
C GLN A 671 21.68 -7.45 -25.62
N SER A 672 22.39 -6.93 -26.63
CA SER A 672 23.74 -7.42 -26.98
C SER A 672 24.82 -6.96 -26.00
N GLU A 673 24.64 -5.80 -25.35
CA GLU A 673 25.62 -5.28 -24.39
C GLU A 673 25.57 -6.02 -23.04
N GLU A 674 24.40 -6.54 -22.63
CA GLU A 674 24.28 -7.39 -21.42
C GLU A 674 24.96 -8.76 -21.55
N LYS A 675 25.20 -9.25 -22.77
CA LYS A 675 25.90 -10.53 -23.01
C LYS A 675 27.43 -10.41 -23.07
N THR A 676 27.97 -9.18 -23.00
CA THR A 676 29.41 -8.95 -23.20
C THR A 676 30.10 -8.28 -22.01
N ARG A 677 29.55 -8.41 -20.79
CA ARG A 677 30.23 -8.01 -19.55
C ARG A 677 30.09 -9.05 -18.45
#